data_AF-A0A0Q9P7H6-F1
#
_entry.id   AF-A0A0Q9P7H6-F1
#
_cell.length_a   1.000
_cell.length_b   1.000
_cell.length_c   1.000
_cell.angle_alpha   90.00
_cell.angle_beta   90.00
_cell.angle_gamma   90.00
#
_symmetry.space_group_name_H-M   'P 1'
#
loop_
_entity.id
_entity.type
_entity.pdbx_description
1 polymer ?
#
loop_
_entity_poly.entity_id
_entity_poly.type
_entity_poly.pdbx_seq_one_letter_code
_entity_poly.pdbx_strand_id
1 'polypeptide(L)'
;MRPALRRLALLAVVGLCAIGTGHAASLDPAVLPKIRAATFEVVAAKPVSDPRTYEKPLPLELLPYQERNDKYYSVGTAFALGNHRYVTAAHVLQVGIDSLWGEPALRDASGHVYAIDKIEKYSLQQDFVVFTLATQPAHAAALEVNTKPALNEVVYAVGNALGTGVVIRDGLYTSDTPEDQDGRWKWMRFSAAASPGNSGGPLLDTDGKVIGIVLMKSANENLNYALPIGKVLDAPDHVASIDQRMPYQFDVFDTILSNTFKTEFALPLGFADFSAAFQQRFNAYADGQLKALLAKEPDQLFPHGAGSNAMLHSMPSMGNFPALITRDNDGTWSLARKTGDTTTLPNNGYVTPGVAGQNLLFHLRKPDDVSSAQLYGDPVKMMDMLARVGFMTRDIGPEKIRITSLGKPRSDTLYTDAWQRRWQVRTWTMPTENALVMTFALPVPDGYVVLMRFAQASQEHDYLINLQALTDFFFVSYDGTLAQWQGFLKNTALLPAAFKDIRIDIDYGHRFAYTSKRLRYAYTPALQRIEPDSMLTLGFSYFVDRGKVVWDVADVWQAASAHDKDWSNFARVVAPSDDLNDNFKSNWNKIVNRQRPFDGAPRSENDVMKISSVIAGADVAKPVVLYTVYHYAEGAHSPAEMKARLGLLLKDAHVSEH
;
A
#
# COMPACT_ATOMS: atom_id res chain seq x y z
N MET A 1 -76.02 -1.74 14.82
CA MET A 1 -74.59 -2.12 14.68
C MET A 1 -74.00 -1.37 13.50
N ARG A 2 -72.82 -0.73 13.68
CA ARG A 2 -72.29 0.47 12.96
C ARG A 2 -72.96 1.79 13.40
N PRO A 3 -72.34 2.96 13.12
CA PRO A 3 -71.17 3.56 13.76
C PRO A 3 -71.55 4.90 14.45
N ALA A 4 -70.69 5.46 15.30
CA ALA A 4 -70.88 6.83 15.80
C ALA A 4 -69.59 7.63 15.72
N LEU A 5 -69.41 8.32 14.59
CA LEU A 5 -68.68 9.59 14.53
C LEU A 5 -69.69 10.70 14.81
N ARG A 6 -69.37 11.64 15.71
CA ARG A 6 -69.58 13.07 15.46
C ARG A 6 -68.70 13.92 16.37
N ARG A 7 -68.19 14.97 15.72
CA ARG A 7 -67.17 15.90 16.14
C ARG A 7 -67.74 17.08 16.94
N LEU A 8 -66.83 17.66 17.72
CA LEU A 8 -66.71 19.05 18.20
C LEU A 8 -67.76 19.60 19.20
N ALA A 9 -67.25 19.97 20.38
CA ALA A 9 -67.26 21.36 20.85
C ALA A 9 -66.18 21.60 21.92
N LEU A 10 -65.49 22.73 21.78
CA LEU A 10 -64.51 23.33 22.69
C LEU A 10 -65.07 23.57 24.10
N LEU A 11 -64.23 23.42 25.12
CA LEU A 11 -64.27 24.27 26.31
C LEU A 11 -62.86 24.41 26.87
N ALA A 12 -62.39 25.66 26.88
CA ALA A 12 -61.10 26.10 27.34
C ALA A 12 -61.04 26.13 28.86
N VAL A 13 -59.98 25.56 29.44
CA VAL A 13 -59.56 25.84 30.82
C VAL A 13 -58.19 26.51 30.72
N VAL A 14 -58.18 27.80 31.08
CA VAL A 14 -56.98 28.61 31.24
C VAL A 14 -56.31 28.21 32.55
N GLY A 15 -55.30 27.35 32.46
CA GLY A 15 -54.36 27.11 33.56
C GLY A 15 -53.11 27.96 33.34
N LEU A 16 -52.84 28.89 34.26
CA LEU A 16 -51.58 29.63 34.32
C LEU A 16 -50.42 28.64 34.44
N CYS A 17 -49.75 28.33 33.32
CA CYS A 17 -48.40 27.83 33.35
C CYS A 17 -47.49 29.05 33.29
N ALA A 18 -46.79 29.32 34.40
CA ALA A 18 -45.62 30.18 34.36
C ALA A 18 -44.69 29.63 33.29
N ILE A 19 -44.56 30.35 32.18
CA ILE A 19 -43.54 30.10 31.18
C ILE A 19 -42.24 30.53 31.86
N GLY A 20 -41.62 29.61 32.61
CA GLY A 20 -40.21 29.71 32.90
C GLY A 20 -39.52 29.69 31.55
N THR A 21 -39.09 30.85 31.08
CA THR A 21 -38.14 30.95 29.98
C THR A 21 -36.86 30.32 30.51
N GLY A 22 -36.74 29.00 30.33
CA GLY A 22 -35.47 28.31 30.43
C GLY A 22 -34.55 28.93 29.38
N HIS A 23 -33.86 30.01 29.77
CA HIS A 23 -32.75 30.52 29.00
C HIS A 23 -31.74 29.38 29.02
N ALA A 24 -31.47 28.79 27.86
CA ALA A 24 -30.23 28.06 27.67
C ALA A 24 -29.13 29.02 28.15
N ALA A 25 -28.34 28.61 29.14
CA ALA A 25 -27.26 29.43 29.66
C ALA A 25 -26.32 29.74 28.48
N SER A 26 -26.44 30.93 27.92
CA SER A 26 -25.51 31.43 26.91
C SER A 26 -24.28 31.91 27.65
N LEU A 27 -23.10 31.59 27.12
CA LEU A 27 -21.84 32.11 27.60
C LEU A 27 -21.92 33.64 27.75
N ASP A 28 -21.38 34.22 28.82
CA ASP A 28 -21.42 35.66 29.03
C ASP A 28 -20.82 36.38 27.81
N PRO A 29 -21.60 37.26 27.12
CA PRO A 29 -21.12 38.00 25.97
C PRO A 29 -19.80 38.76 26.20
N ALA A 30 -19.51 39.14 27.44
CA ALA A 30 -18.27 39.80 27.83
C ALA A 30 -17.00 38.91 27.68
N VAL A 31 -17.15 37.59 27.71
CA VAL A 31 -16.03 36.64 27.63
C VAL A 31 -15.70 36.27 26.17
N LEU A 32 -16.66 36.44 25.25
CA LEU A 32 -16.51 36.09 23.83
C LEU A 32 -15.30 36.75 23.13
N PRO A 33 -14.99 38.05 23.33
CA PRO A 33 -13.82 38.66 22.71
C PRO A 33 -12.50 38.00 23.14
N LYS A 34 -12.38 37.65 24.43
CA LYS A 34 -11.20 36.96 24.98
C LYS A 34 -11.05 35.56 24.39
N ILE A 35 -12.15 34.80 24.30
CA ILE A 35 -12.16 33.47 23.68
C ILE A 35 -11.71 33.54 22.22
N ARG A 36 -12.27 34.48 21.45
CA ARG A 36 -11.93 34.65 20.04
C ARG A 36 -10.47 35.06 19.83
N ALA A 37 -9.94 35.94 20.68
CA ALA A 37 -8.55 36.40 20.59
C ALA A 37 -7.53 35.34 21.04
N ALA A 38 -7.94 34.41 21.92
CA ALA A 38 -7.08 33.35 22.43
C ALA A 38 -7.19 32.04 21.64
N THR A 39 -8.07 31.94 20.64
CA THR A 39 -8.30 30.73 19.84
C THR A 39 -7.82 30.94 18.41
N PHE A 40 -7.03 29.99 17.91
CA PHE A 40 -6.36 30.05 16.61
C PHE A 40 -6.73 28.83 15.78
N GLU A 41 -6.78 29.01 14.47
CA GLU A 41 -6.80 27.88 13.54
C GLU A 41 -5.37 27.37 13.35
N VAL A 42 -5.18 26.05 13.39
CA VAL A 42 -3.93 25.43 12.95
C VAL A 42 -4.02 25.20 11.45
N VAL A 43 -3.06 25.75 10.71
CA VAL A 43 -3.02 25.75 9.25
C VAL A 43 -1.75 25.11 8.72
N ALA A 44 -1.87 24.42 7.59
CA ALA A 44 -0.73 23.93 6.80
C ALA A 44 -0.75 24.59 5.42
N ALA A 45 0.40 24.98 4.87
CA ALA A 45 0.44 25.68 3.59
C ALA A 45 0.02 24.74 2.45
N LYS A 46 -0.83 25.22 1.55
CA LYS A 46 -1.12 24.47 0.32
C LYS A 46 0.12 24.44 -0.56
N PRO A 47 0.44 23.31 -1.21
CA PRO A 47 1.49 23.25 -2.22
C PRO A 47 1.27 24.30 -3.30
N VAL A 48 2.31 25.07 -3.61
CA VAL A 48 2.27 26.12 -4.65
C VAL A 48 2.52 25.56 -6.06
N SER A 49 2.98 24.31 -6.15
CA SER A 49 3.20 23.59 -7.40
C SER A 49 2.60 22.19 -7.32
N ASP A 50 2.07 21.73 -8.46
CA ASP A 50 1.60 20.37 -8.65
C ASP A 50 2.37 19.78 -9.84
N PRO A 51 3.21 18.75 -9.63
CA PRO A 51 4.00 18.15 -10.72
C PRO A 51 3.16 17.30 -11.67
N ARG A 52 1.88 17.05 -11.34
CA ARG A 52 0.99 16.15 -12.05
C ARG A 52 0.32 16.82 -13.24
N THR A 53 -0.03 16.02 -14.23
CA THR A 53 -0.89 16.43 -15.35
C THR A 53 -2.23 15.69 -15.29
N TYR A 54 -3.26 16.30 -15.88
CA TYR A 54 -4.64 15.83 -15.80
C TYR A 54 -5.23 15.67 -17.20
N GLU A 55 -6.26 14.82 -17.32
CA GLU A 55 -6.95 14.60 -18.61
C GLU A 55 -7.68 15.85 -19.13
N LYS A 56 -8.03 16.76 -18.24
CA LYS A 56 -8.66 18.06 -18.54
C LYS A 56 -8.28 19.08 -17.46
N PRO A 57 -8.43 20.40 -17.71
CA PRO A 57 -8.26 21.41 -16.66
C PRO A 57 -9.10 21.09 -15.41
N LEU A 58 -8.54 21.33 -14.22
CA LEU A 58 -9.24 21.07 -12.96
C LEU A 58 -10.39 22.08 -12.77
N PRO A 59 -11.63 21.62 -12.54
CA PRO A 59 -12.79 22.50 -12.34
C PRO A 59 -12.83 23.03 -10.90
N LEU A 60 -11.81 23.83 -10.51
CA LEU A 60 -11.61 24.31 -9.13
C LEU A 60 -12.80 25.13 -8.59
N GLU A 61 -13.66 25.64 -9.47
CA GLU A 61 -14.93 26.28 -9.14
C GLU A 61 -15.97 25.37 -8.48
N LEU A 62 -15.82 24.05 -8.58
CA LEU A 62 -16.67 23.09 -7.88
C LEU A 62 -16.32 22.93 -6.40
N LEU A 63 -15.13 23.40 -5.98
CA LEU A 63 -14.76 23.44 -4.57
C LEU A 63 -15.42 24.64 -3.88
N PRO A 64 -15.72 24.54 -2.57
CA PRO A 64 -16.16 25.69 -1.79
C PRO A 64 -15.25 26.91 -1.99
N TYR A 65 -15.85 28.11 -2.04
CA TYR A 65 -15.12 29.36 -2.32
C TYR A 65 -13.91 29.54 -1.41
N GLN A 66 -14.07 29.23 -0.12
CA GLN A 66 -13.01 29.35 0.87
C GLN A 66 -11.90 28.34 0.61
N GLU A 67 -12.24 27.07 0.37
CA GLU A 67 -11.27 26.01 0.11
C GLU A 67 -10.42 26.30 -1.14
N ARG A 68 -11.02 26.78 -2.24
CA ARG A 68 -10.25 27.04 -3.47
C ARG A 68 -9.35 28.27 -3.40
N ASN A 69 -9.68 29.28 -2.58
CA ASN A 69 -8.98 30.57 -2.55
C ASN A 69 -8.03 30.71 -1.35
N ASP A 70 -8.23 29.93 -0.30
CA ASP A 70 -7.36 29.95 0.86
C ASP A 70 -5.99 29.35 0.53
N LYS A 71 -4.92 30.01 0.98
CA LYS A 71 -3.54 29.53 0.80
C LYS A 71 -3.20 28.36 1.72
N TYR A 72 -4.09 28.02 2.65
CA TYR A 72 -3.85 27.02 3.67
C TYR A 72 -4.93 25.92 3.67
N TYR A 73 -4.53 24.73 4.09
CA TYR A 73 -5.42 23.70 4.60
C TYR A 73 -5.68 23.96 6.08
N SER A 74 -6.94 23.82 6.48
CA SER A 74 -7.34 23.85 7.89
C SER A 74 -7.08 22.48 8.50
N VAL A 75 -6.30 22.43 9.56
CA VAL A 75 -5.86 21.17 10.19
C VAL A 75 -6.56 20.94 11.53
N GLY A 76 -6.75 22.00 12.30
CA GLY A 76 -7.35 21.91 13.64
C GLY A 76 -7.41 23.28 14.32
N THR A 77 -7.54 23.26 15.64
CA THR A 77 -7.58 24.47 16.49
C THR A 77 -6.45 24.43 17.51
N ALA A 78 -5.93 25.59 17.88
CA ALA A 78 -5.07 25.78 19.04
C ALA A 78 -5.57 26.93 19.91
N PHE A 79 -5.12 27.02 21.14
CA PHE A 79 -5.46 28.11 22.03
C PHE A 79 -4.31 28.52 22.95
N ALA A 80 -4.34 29.76 23.42
CA ALA A 80 -3.33 30.34 24.29
C ALA A 80 -3.67 30.16 25.79
N LEU A 81 -2.69 29.75 26.59
CA LEU A 81 -2.78 29.61 28.06
C LEU A 81 -2.01 30.71 28.81
N GLY A 82 -1.45 31.68 28.09
CA GLY A 82 -0.61 32.73 28.67
C GLY A 82 0.87 32.34 28.71
N ASN A 83 1.73 33.26 29.17
CA ASN A 83 3.18 33.08 29.18
C ASN A 83 3.76 32.65 27.81
N HIS A 84 3.17 33.14 26.71
CA HIS A 84 3.51 32.79 25.32
C HIS A 84 3.37 31.29 24.98
N ARG A 85 2.59 30.54 25.77
CA ARG A 85 2.31 29.11 25.54
C ARG A 85 0.98 28.91 24.82
N TYR A 86 1.04 28.07 23.81
CA TYR A 86 -0.07 27.65 22.98
C TYR A 86 -0.22 26.14 23.05
N VAL A 87 -1.46 25.66 22.97
CA VAL A 87 -1.80 24.24 23.14
C VAL A 87 -2.70 23.80 21.99
N THR A 88 -2.44 22.59 21.50
CA THR A 88 -3.34 21.85 20.60
C THR A 88 -3.21 20.35 20.85
N ALA A 89 -3.97 19.54 20.13
CA ALA A 89 -3.83 18.09 20.17
C ALA A 89 -2.56 17.64 19.42
N ALA A 90 -1.92 16.56 19.86
CA ALA A 90 -0.70 16.08 19.21
C ALA A 90 -0.97 15.70 17.75
N HIS A 91 -2.08 15.00 17.47
CA HIS A 91 -2.45 14.57 16.11
C HIS A 91 -2.68 15.74 15.15
N VAL A 92 -3.05 16.93 15.66
CA VAL A 92 -3.21 18.14 14.84
C VAL A 92 -1.85 18.59 14.28
N LEU A 93 -0.78 18.55 15.08
CA LEU A 93 0.56 18.88 14.58
C LEU A 93 1.24 17.73 13.84
N GLN A 94 0.82 16.48 14.07
CA GLN A 94 1.40 15.31 13.38
C GLN A 94 1.24 15.36 11.86
N VAL A 95 0.23 16.06 11.32
CA VAL A 95 0.08 16.21 9.86
C VAL A 95 1.25 16.93 9.20
N GLY A 96 2.03 17.68 9.98
CA GLY A 96 3.23 18.39 9.54
C GLY A 96 4.52 17.59 9.70
N ILE A 97 4.50 16.47 10.44
CA ILE A 97 5.68 15.62 10.60
C ILE A 97 5.98 14.96 9.26
N ASP A 98 7.16 15.24 8.70
CA ASP A 98 7.64 14.69 7.41
C ASP A 98 6.61 14.84 6.27
N SER A 99 6.00 16.03 6.24
CA SER A 99 4.87 16.37 5.38
C SER A 99 5.29 17.09 4.10
N LEU A 100 4.47 16.97 3.06
CA LEU A 100 4.59 17.73 1.81
C LEU A 100 3.96 19.13 1.91
N TRP A 101 3.28 19.48 3.01
CA TRP A 101 2.60 20.78 3.21
C TRP A 101 3.43 21.82 3.99
N GLY A 102 4.67 21.49 4.35
CA GLY A 102 5.53 22.33 5.19
C GLY A 102 5.13 22.33 6.66
N GLU A 103 5.75 23.22 7.44
CA GLU A 103 5.49 23.31 8.88
C GLU A 103 4.08 23.89 9.18
N PRO A 104 3.35 23.35 10.16
CA PRO A 104 2.11 23.95 10.64
C PRO A 104 2.33 25.34 11.26
N ALA A 105 1.32 26.19 11.16
CA ALA A 105 1.31 27.53 11.73
C ALA A 105 -0.04 27.85 12.40
N LEU A 106 -0.10 28.93 13.17
CA LEU A 106 -1.35 29.43 13.74
C LEU A 106 -1.89 30.60 12.93
N ARG A 107 -3.19 30.57 12.62
CA ARG A 107 -3.92 31.67 12.01
C ARG A 107 -4.94 32.25 12.98
N ASP A 108 -4.87 33.56 13.20
CA ASP A 108 -5.85 34.26 14.04
C ASP A 108 -7.14 34.64 13.27
N ALA A 109 -8.11 35.18 13.99
CA ALA A 109 -9.39 35.62 13.42
C ALA A 109 -9.26 36.80 12.42
N SER A 110 -8.12 37.51 12.40
CA SER A 110 -7.82 38.57 11.44
C SER A 110 -7.14 38.04 10.17
N GLY A 111 -6.77 36.76 10.14
CA GLY A 111 -6.05 36.11 9.05
C GLY A 111 -4.53 36.23 9.15
N HIS A 112 -3.99 36.78 10.24
CA HIS A 112 -2.55 36.81 10.48
C HIS A 112 -2.04 35.40 10.81
N VAL A 113 -0.91 35.04 10.20
CA VAL A 113 -0.29 33.72 10.35
C VAL A 113 1.01 33.83 11.13
N TYR A 114 1.15 32.99 12.15
CA TYR A 114 2.26 32.95 13.09
C TYR A 114 2.97 31.60 13.02
N ALA A 115 4.28 31.62 12.76
CA ALA A 115 5.08 30.41 12.74
C ALA A 115 5.27 29.87 14.17
N ILE A 116 5.24 28.54 14.31
CA ILE A 116 5.65 27.85 15.54
C ILE A 116 7.17 28.07 15.72
N ASP A 117 7.59 28.46 16.92
CA ASP A 117 9.01 28.59 17.26
C ASP A 117 9.53 27.30 17.89
N LYS A 118 8.99 26.91 19.04
CA LYS A 118 9.49 25.74 19.79
C LYS A 118 8.37 24.89 20.33
N ILE A 119 8.51 23.58 20.17
CA ILE A 119 7.71 22.58 20.90
C ILE A 119 8.29 22.47 22.30
N GLU A 120 7.50 22.78 23.33
CA GLU A 120 7.94 22.77 24.74
C GLU A 120 7.52 21.51 25.50
N LYS A 121 6.37 20.94 25.17
CA LYS A 121 5.87 19.66 25.69
C LYS A 121 5.19 18.88 24.60
N TYR A 122 5.33 17.57 24.61
CA TYR A 122 4.61 16.70 23.68
C TYR A 122 4.27 15.37 24.35
N SER A 123 3.02 14.92 24.21
CA SER A 123 2.64 13.56 24.56
C SER A 123 1.81 12.96 23.43
N LEU A 124 2.33 11.88 22.81
CA LEU A 124 1.56 11.15 21.81
C LEU A 124 0.38 10.42 22.45
N GLN A 125 0.58 9.82 23.62
CA GLN A 125 -0.45 8.99 24.25
C GLN A 125 -1.57 9.82 24.90
N GLN A 126 -1.24 10.96 25.51
CA GLN A 126 -2.25 11.90 26.03
C GLN A 126 -2.76 12.86 24.95
N ASP A 127 -2.21 12.80 23.74
CA ASP A 127 -2.61 13.55 22.55
C ASP A 127 -2.63 15.08 22.76
N PHE A 128 -1.52 15.63 23.26
CA PHE A 128 -1.35 17.07 23.35
C PHE A 128 0.06 17.52 22.98
N VAL A 129 0.16 18.79 22.61
CA VAL A 129 1.41 19.49 22.38
C VAL A 129 1.31 20.93 22.88
N VAL A 130 2.37 21.39 23.54
CA VAL A 130 2.53 22.77 24.00
C VAL A 130 3.70 23.39 23.26
N PHE A 131 3.52 24.60 22.73
CA PHE A 131 4.53 25.26 21.90
C PHE A 131 4.49 26.79 22.03
N THR A 132 5.53 27.44 21.55
CA THR A 132 5.65 28.91 21.43
C THR A 132 5.53 29.35 19.97
N LEU A 133 5.28 30.64 19.75
CA LEU A 133 5.29 31.27 18.43
C LEU A 133 6.51 32.16 18.26
N ALA A 134 7.05 32.18 17.04
CA ALA A 134 8.22 33.01 16.68
C ALA A 134 7.93 34.50 16.80
N THR A 135 6.69 34.88 16.51
CA THR A 135 6.16 36.23 16.73
C THR A 135 4.86 36.13 17.53
N GLN A 136 4.75 36.95 18.58
CA GLN A 136 3.55 36.98 19.40
C GLN A 136 2.49 37.90 18.77
N PRO A 137 1.19 37.56 18.86
CA PRO A 137 0.12 38.48 18.49
C PRO A 137 0.21 39.78 19.30
N ALA A 138 -0.01 40.92 18.65
CA ALA A 138 0.10 42.24 19.29
C ALA A 138 -0.84 42.42 20.50
N HIS A 139 -1.97 41.71 20.48
CA HIS A 139 -2.93 41.64 21.58
C HIS A 139 -3.13 40.18 22.01
N ALA A 140 -2.05 39.54 22.47
CA ALA A 140 -2.11 38.17 22.96
C ALA A 140 -3.11 38.06 24.13
N ALA A 141 -4.25 37.41 23.87
CA ALA A 141 -5.18 36.97 24.91
C ALA A 141 -4.82 35.56 25.35
N ALA A 142 -5.16 35.22 26.58
CA ALA A 142 -4.94 33.91 27.16
C ALA A 142 -6.20 33.46 27.91
N LEU A 143 -6.50 32.17 27.85
CA LEU A 143 -7.59 31.58 28.59
C LEU A 143 -7.11 31.15 29.98
N GLU A 144 -7.94 31.41 30.98
CA GLU A 144 -7.74 30.88 32.33
C GLU A 144 -8.12 29.39 32.36
N VAL A 145 -7.64 28.67 33.37
CA VAL A 145 -7.87 27.23 33.50
C VAL A 145 -8.72 26.91 34.73
N ASN A 146 -9.56 25.89 34.61
CA ASN A 146 -10.27 25.27 35.72
C ASN A 146 -9.92 23.77 35.73
N THR A 147 -9.12 23.35 36.72
CA THR A 147 -8.66 21.95 36.84
C THR A 147 -9.62 21.06 37.63
N LYS A 148 -10.74 21.59 38.12
CA LYS A 148 -11.73 20.87 38.94
C LYS A 148 -13.17 21.16 38.48
N PRO A 149 -13.51 20.95 37.19
CA PRO A 149 -14.88 21.08 36.71
C PRO A 149 -15.79 20.02 37.36
N ALA A 150 -17.08 20.31 37.53
CA ALA A 150 -18.04 19.31 38.02
C ALA A 150 -18.76 18.61 36.86
N LEU A 151 -19.11 17.34 37.07
CA LEU A 151 -19.94 16.60 36.12
C LEU A 151 -21.34 17.21 36.03
N ASN A 152 -21.94 17.05 34.85
CA ASN A 152 -23.25 17.59 34.45
C ASN A 152 -23.30 19.13 34.37
N GLU A 153 -22.16 19.81 34.32
CA GLU A 153 -22.10 21.24 34.03
C GLU A 153 -22.16 21.52 32.53
N VAL A 154 -22.66 22.70 32.19
CA VAL A 154 -22.65 23.22 30.82
C VAL A 154 -21.22 23.49 30.40
N VAL A 155 -20.86 23.03 29.22
CA VAL A 155 -19.54 23.22 28.62
C VAL A 155 -19.64 23.69 27.19
N TYR A 156 -18.58 24.32 26.72
CA TYR A 156 -18.51 24.89 25.38
C TYR A 156 -17.28 24.40 24.65
N ALA A 157 -17.49 23.69 23.55
CA ALA A 157 -16.42 23.31 22.64
C ALA A 157 -16.17 24.46 21.66
N VAL A 158 -14.93 24.95 21.62
CA VAL A 158 -14.52 26.04 20.75
C VAL A 158 -13.60 25.52 19.66
N GLY A 159 -13.88 25.89 18.42
CA GLY A 159 -13.04 25.57 17.27
C GLY A 159 -12.90 26.76 16.33
N ASN A 160 -11.82 26.79 15.55
CA ASN A 160 -11.62 27.70 14.44
C ASN A 160 -11.21 26.86 13.23
N ALA A 161 -12.10 26.79 12.24
CA ALA A 161 -11.96 25.89 11.10
C ALA A 161 -12.29 26.58 9.79
N LEU A 162 -11.59 26.16 8.74
CA LEU A 162 -11.80 26.59 7.35
C LEU A 162 -11.73 28.11 7.16
N GLY A 163 -11.06 28.86 8.03
CA GLY A 163 -11.05 30.32 7.99
C GLY A 163 -12.44 30.99 8.13
N THR A 164 -13.46 30.26 8.60
CA THR A 164 -14.82 30.81 8.80
C THR A 164 -15.00 31.55 10.13
N GLY A 165 -13.94 31.59 10.94
CA GLY A 165 -13.91 32.19 12.26
C GLY A 165 -14.19 31.20 13.39
N VAL A 166 -14.13 31.72 14.61
CA VAL A 166 -14.30 30.93 15.84
C VAL A 166 -15.77 30.55 16.03
N VAL A 167 -16.03 29.26 16.13
CA VAL A 167 -17.33 28.64 16.40
C VAL A 167 -17.34 28.10 17.82
N ILE A 168 -18.40 28.41 18.57
CA ILE A 168 -18.62 27.97 19.93
C ILE A 168 -19.90 27.14 19.96
N ARG A 169 -19.84 25.94 20.55
CA ARG A 169 -20.97 25.03 20.66
C ARG A 169 -21.13 24.57 22.09
N ASP A 170 -22.34 24.65 22.61
CA ASP A 170 -22.70 24.24 23.97
C ASP A 170 -23.02 22.74 24.06
N GLY A 171 -22.93 22.22 25.28
CA GLY A 171 -23.32 20.87 25.66
C GLY A 171 -23.08 20.64 27.14
N LEU A 172 -22.95 19.38 27.55
CA LEU A 172 -22.74 18.98 28.95
C LEU A 172 -21.46 18.17 29.09
N TYR A 173 -20.73 18.36 30.19
CA TYR A 173 -19.70 17.41 30.64
C TYR A 173 -20.37 16.24 31.34
N THR A 174 -20.45 15.09 30.68
CA THR A 174 -21.38 14.00 31.04
C THR A 174 -20.76 12.91 31.91
N SER A 175 -19.53 12.52 31.64
CA SER A 175 -18.87 11.40 32.32
C SER A 175 -17.37 11.40 32.09
N ASP A 176 -16.68 10.47 32.75
CA ASP A 176 -15.27 10.20 32.56
C ASP A 176 -15.07 8.75 32.13
N THR A 177 -14.22 8.54 31.11
CA THR A 177 -13.88 7.19 30.63
C THR A 177 -12.38 6.96 30.75
N PRO A 178 -11.92 5.85 31.37
CA PRO A 178 -10.49 5.51 31.38
C PRO A 178 -9.90 5.48 29.97
N GLU A 179 -8.62 5.85 29.83
CA GLU A 179 -7.90 5.65 28.57
C GLU A 179 -7.72 4.16 28.25
N ASP A 180 -7.74 3.83 26.96
CA ASP A 180 -7.93 2.47 26.47
C ASP A 180 -6.74 1.52 26.71
N GLN A 181 -5.52 2.04 26.76
CA GLN A 181 -4.32 1.22 26.79
C GLN A 181 -4.07 0.63 28.18
N ASP A 182 -4.04 1.49 29.21
CA ASP A 182 -3.60 1.15 30.56
C ASP A 182 -4.48 1.80 31.67
N GLY A 183 -5.52 2.56 31.33
CA GLY A 183 -6.40 3.26 32.28
C GLY A 183 -5.71 4.34 33.13
N ARG A 184 -4.56 4.89 32.71
CA ARG A 184 -3.72 5.80 33.54
C ARG A 184 -4.33 7.18 33.81
N TRP A 185 -5.24 7.62 32.95
CA TRP A 185 -6.08 8.79 33.20
C TRP A 185 -7.49 8.50 32.70
N LYS A 186 -8.38 9.48 32.89
CA LYS A 186 -9.70 9.47 32.31
C LYS A 186 -9.84 10.60 31.30
N TRP A 187 -10.43 10.29 30.16
CA TRP A 187 -10.92 11.25 29.20
C TRP A 187 -12.24 11.84 29.68
N MET A 188 -12.39 13.15 29.51
CA MET A 188 -13.67 13.82 29.73
C MET A 188 -14.61 13.49 28.57
N ARG A 189 -15.86 13.12 28.88
CA ARG A 189 -16.91 12.85 27.89
C ARG A 189 -17.90 14.00 27.88
N PHE A 190 -18.14 14.61 26.72
CA PHE A 190 -19.06 15.74 26.61
C PHE A 190 -19.97 15.68 25.39
N SER A 191 -21.14 16.33 25.46
CA SER A 191 -22.19 16.26 24.42
C SER A 191 -22.18 17.42 23.42
N ALA A 192 -21.39 18.48 23.65
CA ALA A 192 -21.29 19.60 22.72
C ALA A 192 -20.83 19.11 21.35
N ALA A 193 -21.52 19.51 20.27
CA ALA A 193 -21.28 18.94 18.96
C ALA A 193 -19.86 19.24 18.45
N ALA A 194 -19.02 18.21 18.26
CA ALA A 194 -17.71 18.37 17.63
C ALA A 194 -17.79 18.05 16.12
N SER A 195 -17.13 18.87 15.31
CA SER A 195 -16.90 18.64 13.87
C SER A 195 -15.42 18.78 13.55
N PRO A 196 -14.95 18.30 12.38
CA PRO A 196 -13.62 18.59 11.90
C PRO A 196 -13.29 20.08 12.06
N GLY A 197 -12.12 20.35 12.64
CA GLY A 197 -11.69 21.70 13.01
C GLY A 197 -11.86 22.08 14.48
N ASN A 198 -12.67 21.37 15.29
CA ASN A 198 -12.67 21.57 16.75
C ASN A 198 -11.51 20.85 17.46
N SER A 199 -10.91 19.84 16.82
CA SER A 199 -9.80 19.07 17.38
C SER A 199 -8.62 19.98 17.72
N GLY A 200 -8.09 19.81 18.94
CA GLY A 200 -7.07 20.66 19.54
C GLY A 200 -7.60 21.94 20.20
N GLY A 201 -8.86 22.30 20.01
CA GLY A 201 -9.48 23.47 20.60
C GLY A 201 -9.84 23.31 22.09
N PRO A 202 -10.13 24.42 22.79
CA PRO A 202 -10.43 24.34 24.21
C PRO A 202 -11.88 23.90 24.44
N LEU A 203 -12.05 23.05 25.46
CA LEU A 203 -13.34 22.82 26.12
C LEU A 203 -13.41 23.78 27.30
N LEU A 204 -14.46 24.60 27.35
CA LEU A 204 -14.63 25.67 28.34
C LEU A 204 -15.79 25.37 29.30
N ASP A 205 -15.69 25.84 30.54
CA ASP A 205 -16.82 25.97 31.46
C ASP A 205 -17.65 27.24 31.19
N THR A 206 -18.67 27.48 32.02
CA THR A 206 -19.56 28.66 31.92
C THR A 206 -18.88 30.00 32.16
N ASP A 207 -17.72 30.01 32.82
CA ASP A 207 -16.90 31.20 33.03
C ASP A 207 -15.94 31.46 31.85
N GLY A 208 -15.92 30.57 30.86
CA GLY A 208 -14.98 30.59 29.74
C GLY A 208 -13.56 30.15 30.13
N LYS A 209 -13.40 29.41 31.22
CA LYS A 209 -12.12 28.82 31.62
C LYS A 209 -11.94 27.45 30.97
N VAL A 210 -10.72 27.14 30.54
CA VAL A 210 -10.38 25.86 29.92
C VAL A 210 -10.44 24.76 30.96
N ILE A 211 -11.20 23.72 30.66
CA ILE A 211 -11.26 22.48 31.44
C ILE A 211 -10.61 21.30 30.72
N GLY A 212 -10.45 21.38 29.39
CA GLY A 212 -9.77 20.34 28.60
C GLY A 212 -9.46 20.72 27.15
N ILE A 213 -8.79 19.81 26.43
CA ILE A 213 -8.51 19.88 24.99
C ILE A 213 -9.46 18.93 24.26
N VAL A 214 -10.22 19.42 23.28
CA VAL A 214 -11.08 18.58 22.43
C VAL A 214 -10.23 17.72 21.50
N LEU A 215 -10.43 16.40 21.48
CA LEU A 215 -9.58 15.47 20.70
C LEU A 215 -10.34 14.82 19.54
N MET A 216 -11.31 13.95 19.87
CA MET A 216 -11.98 13.10 18.89
C MET A 216 -13.46 12.90 19.22
N LYS A 217 -14.25 12.56 18.20
CA LYS A 217 -15.64 12.14 18.35
C LYS A 217 -15.71 10.66 18.70
N SER A 218 -16.64 10.26 19.57
CA SER A 218 -16.93 8.85 19.81
C SER A 218 -17.48 8.17 18.55
N ALA A 219 -16.99 6.97 18.23
CA ALA A 219 -17.46 6.22 17.07
C ALA A 219 -18.94 5.75 17.21
N ASN A 220 -19.38 5.46 18.44
CA ASN A 220 -20.62 4.73 18.69
C ASN A 220 -21.67 5.54 19.47
N GLU A 221 -21.37 6.79 19.83
CA GLU A 221 -22.23 7.61 20.69
C GLU A 221 -22.18 9.08 20.25
N ASN A 222 -23.21 9.84 20.61
CA ASN A 222 -23.23 11.31 20.43
C ASN A 222 -22.44 12.03 21.54
N LEU A 223 -21.26 11.51 21.88
CA LEU A 223 -20.33 12.10 22.85
C LEU A 223 -18.95 12.29 22.21
N ASN A 224 -18.18 13.22 22.75
CA ASN A 224 -16.83 13.53 22.32
C ASN A 224 -15.85 13.37 23.49
N TYR A 225 -14.57 13.21 23.16
CA TYR A 225 -13.49 13.07 24.13
C TYR A 225 -12.69 14.37 24.25
N ALA A 226 -12.35 14.74 25.48
CA ALA A 226 -11.36 15.76 25.77
C ALA A 226 -10.32 15.28 26.79
N LEU A 227 -9.08 15.74 26.63
CA LEU A 227 -8.04 15.58 27.66
C LEU A 227 -8.28 16.62 28.76
N PRO A 228 -8.39 16.25 30.05
CA PRO A 228 -8.44 17.22 31.14
C PRO A 228 -7.24 18.16 31.12
N ILE A 229 -7.46 19.47 31.24
CA ILE A 229 -6.40 20.48 31.15
C ILE A 229 -5.30 20.28 32.21
N GLY A 230 -5.68 19.73 33.37
CA GLY A 230 -4.73 19.36 34.43
C GLY A 230 -3.62 18.42 33.94
N LYS A 231 -3.91 17.51 33.00
CA LYS A 231 -2.89 16.60 32.45
C LYS A 231 -1.81 17.32 31.65
N VAL A 232 -2.18 18.38 30.93
CA VAL A 232 -1.24 19.23 30.18
C VAL A 232 -0.36 20.04 31.13
N LEU A 233 -0.96 20.54 32.22
CA LEU A 233 -0.27 21.34 33.23
C LEU A 233 0.70 20.50 34.05
N ASP A 234 0.29 19.29 34.46
CA ASP A 234 1.09 18.35 35.26
C ASP A 234 2.20 17.66 34.46
N ALA A 235 2.09 17.62 33.13
CA ALA A 235 3.09 17.01 32.27
C ALA A 235 4.45 17.73 32.41
N PRO A 236 5.57 16.98 32.37
CA PRO A 236 6.90 17.57 32.48
C PRO A 236 7.16 18.60 31.36
N ASP A 237 7.73 19.73 31.74
CA ASP A 237 8.27 20.70 30.79
C ASP A 237 9.46 20.08 30.06
N HIS A 238 9.67 20.48 28.80
CA HIS A 238 10.87 20.16 28.02
C HIS A 238 11.06 18.67 27.69
N VAL A 239 9.96 17.92 27.59
CA VAL A 239 9.96 16.50 27.21
C VAL A 239 8.93 16.21 26.13
N ALA A 240 9.36 15.49 25.10
CA ALA A 240 8.49 14.76 24.20
C ALA A 240 8.40 13.31 24.68
N SER A 241 7.21 12.86 25.05
CA SER A 241 6.96 11.50 25.55
C SER A 241 6.03 10.73 24.60
N ILE A 242 6.48 9.56 24.19
CA ILE A 242 5.75 8.65 23.32
C ILE A 242 5.65 7.30 24.03
N ASP A 243 4.42 6.81 24.17
CA ASP A 243 4.11 5.55 24.83
C ASP A 243 2.80 5.01 24.25
N GLN A 244 2.85 4.45 23.04
CA GLN A 244 1.65 4.03 22.32
C GLN A 244 1.76 2.59 21.85
N ARG A 245 0.77 1.75 22.20
CA ARG A 245 0.62 0.40 21.66
C ARG A 245 0.17 0.49 20.20
N MET A 246 0.96 -0.09 19.30
CA MET A 246 0.71 -0.04 17.86
C MET A 246 0.68 -1.45 17.27
N PRO A 247 -0.40 -1.82 16.54
CA PRO A 247 -0.40 -3.05 15.77
C PRO A 247 0.55 -2.91 14.58
N TYR A 248 1.27 -3.98 14.27
CA TYR A 248 2.14 -4.10 13.11
C TYR A 248 1.87 -5.44 12.42
N GLN A 249 1.66 -5.40 11.12
CA GLN A 249 1.38 -6.57 10.30
C GLN A 249 2.16 -6.48 8.99
N PHE A 250 2.55 -7.64 8.47
CA PHE A 250 3.15 -7.82 7.17
C PHE A 250 2.17 -8.57 6.26
N ASP A 251 2.05 -8.16 4.99
CA ASP A 251 0.87 -8.48 4.17
C ASP A 251 0.78 -9.93 3.69
N VAL A 252 1.79 -10.75 3.95
CA VAL A 252 1.84 -12.13 3.48
C VAL A 252 1.30 -13.14 4.48
N PHE A 253 0.91 -12.71 5.69
CA PHE A 253 0.26 -13.54 6.71
C PHE A 253 -0.53 -12.70 7.73
N ASP A 254 -1.39 -13.37 8.51
CA ASP A 254 -2.32 -12.69 9.44
C ASP A 254 -1.77 -12.45 10.85
N THR A 255 -0.48 -12.70 11.08
CA THR A 255 0.13 -12.45 12.38
C THR A 255 0.34 -10.97 12.63
N ILE A 256 -0.25 -10.48 13.73
CA ILE A 256 -0.09 -9.10 14.22
C ILE A 256 0.87 -9.08 15.41
N LEU A 257 1.83 -8.17 15.40
CA LEU A 257 2.56 -7.76 16.59
C LEU A 257 1.88 -6.53 17.20
N SER A 258 1.64 -6.55 18.51
CA SER A 258 1.07 -5.40 19.23
C SER A 258 2.04 -4.92 20.30
N ASN A 259 3.17 -4.40 19.85
CA ASN A 259 4.19 -3.85 20.72
C ASN A 259 3.93 -2.36 21.00
N THR A 260 4.66 -1.82 21.98
CA THR A 260 4.57 -0.41 22.35
C THR A 260 5.71 0.38 21.73
N PHE A 261 5.39 1.40 20.94
CA PHE A 261 6.34 2.44 20.58
C PHE A 261 6.53 3.35 21.79
N LYS A 262 7.63 3.13 22.53
CA LYS A 262 7.95 3.84 23.76
C LYS A 262 9.30 4.53 23.65
N THR A 263 9.30 5.86 23.69
CA THR A 263 10.51 6.67 23.61
C THR A 263 10.27 8.06 24.18
N GLU A 264 11.34 8.69 24.66
CA GLU A 264 11.32 10.08 25.10
C GLU A 264 12.53 10.83 24.55
N PHE A 265 12.39 12.14 24.37
CA PHE A 265 13.50 13.01 24.01
C PHE A 265 13.31 14.45 24.50
N ALA A 266 14.43 15.16 24.62
CA ALA A 266 14.48 16.50 25.17
C ALA A 266 13.88 17.53 24.19
N LEU A 267 13.16 18.48 24.78
CA LEU A 267 12.66 19.72 24.19
C LEU A 267 13.33 20.90 24.95
N PRO A 268 13.18 22.18 24.52
CA PRO A 268 12.49 22.63 23.32
C PRO A 268 13.24 22.34 22.03
N LEU A 269 12.47 22.04 20.97
CA LEU A 269 12.98 21.92 19.59
C LEU A 269 12.12 22.76 18.65
N GLY A 270 12.74 23.28 17.59
CA GLY A 270 11.98 23.80 16.44
C GLY A 270 11.17 22.69 15.79
N PHE A 271 10.11 23.03 15.06
CA PHE A 271 9.20 22.02 14.50
C PHE A 271 9.92 21.05 13.55
N ALA A 272 10.78 21.53 12.64
CA ALA A 272 11.60 20.66 11.80
C ALA A 272 12.47 19.67 12.59
N ASP A 273 13.16 20.13 13.63
CA ASP A 273 14.02 19.27 14.47
C ASP A 273 13.21 18.26 15.28
N PHE A 274 12.04 18.69 15.79
CA PHE A 274 11.09 17.80 16.45
C PHE A 274 10.59 16.71 15.48
N SER A 275 10.19 17.09 14.27
CA SER A 275 9.74 16.17 13.22
C SER A 275 10.82 15.15 12.88
N ALA A 276 12.05 15.60 12.65
CA ALA A 276 13.19 14.72 12.35
C ALA A 276 13.49 13.76 13.51
N ALA A 277 13.47 14.25 14.76
CA ALA A 277 13.71 13.43 15.95
C ALA A 277 12.61 12.38 16.18
N PHE A 278 11.34 12.72 15.91
CA PHE A 278 10.21 11.80 15.97
C PHE A 278 10.35 10.72 14.89
N GLN A 279 10.56 11.11 13.63
CA GLN A 279 10.66 10.16 12.51
C GLN A 279 11.84 9.21 12.66
N GLN A 280 13.00 9.68 13.10
CA GLN A 280 14.14 8.82 13.34
C GLN A 280 13.80 7.67 14.32
N ARG A 281 13.06 7.96 15.39
CA ARG A 281 12.65 6.98 16.39
C ARG A 281 11.55 6.06 15.87
N PHE A 282 10.58 6.60 15.14
CA PHE A 282 9.52 5.82 14.54
C PHE A 282 10.06 4.85 13.48
N ASN A 283 10.98 5.30 12.63
CA ASN A 283 11.63 4.45 11.63
C ASN A 283 12.40 3.30 12.27
N ALA A 284 13.17 3.59 13.33
CA ALA A 284 13.87 2.55 14.09
C ALA A 284 12.90 1.55 14.77
N TYR A 285 11.73 2.02 15.23
CA TYR A 285 10.69 1.15 15.76
C TYR A 285 10.11 0.25 14.67
N ALA A 286 9.76 0.81 13.50
CA ALA A 286 9.22 0.08 12.35
C ALA A 286 10.20 -1.00 11.84
N ASP A 287 11.48 -0.65 11.70
CA ASP A 287 12.56 -1.61 11.37
C ASP A 287 12.60 -2.79 12.35
N GLY A 288 12.49 -2.48 13.65
CA GLY A 288 12.43 -3.47 14.71
C GLY A 288 11.18 -4.35 14.63
N GLN A 289 10.02 -3.78 14.31
CA GLN A 289 8.76 -4.53 14.19
C GLN A 289 8.78 -5.49 13.00
N LEU A 290 9.18 -5.03 11.82
CA LEU A 290 9.28 -5.90 10.64
C LEU A 290 10.26 -7.05 10.89
N LYS A 291 11.45 -6.74 11.43
CA LYS A 291 12.44 -7.76 11.78
C LYS A 291 11.91 -8.75 12.80
N ALA A 292 11.26 -8.28 13.87
CA ALA A 292 10.70 -9.16 14.90
C ALA A 292 9.56 -10.04 14.34
N LEU A 293 8.74 -9.50 13.45
CA LEU A 293 7.62 -10.22 12.85
C LEU A 293 8.11 -11.33 11.92
N LEU A 294 9.07 -11.04 11.03
CA LEU A 294 9.68 -12.04 10.15
C LEU A 294 10.49 -13.10 10.92
N ALA A 295 11.03 -12.76 12.09
CA ALA A 295 11.76 -13.68 12.96
C ALA A 295 10.86 -14.50 13.90
N LYS A 296 9.54 -14.30 13.89
CA LYS A 296 8.63 -14.93 14.87
C LYS A 296 8.43 -16.43 14.61
N GLU A 297 8.29 -16.81 13.34
CA GLU A 297 8.10 -18.21 12.91
C GLU A 297 9.01 -18.53 11.72
N PRO A 298 10.35 -18.45 11.88
CA PRO A 298 11.28 -18.54 10.75
C PRO A 298 11.19 -19.89 10.03
N ASP A 299 10.89 -20.97 10.77
CA ASP A 299 10.73 -22.31 10.22
C ASP A 299 9.39 -22.53 9.50
N GLN A 300 8.46 -21.57 9.58
CA GLN A 300 7.17 -21.59 8.88
C GLN A 300 7.05 -20.48 7.82
N LEU A 301 8.02 -19.57 7.77
CA LEU A 301 8.08 -18.49 6.80
C LEU A 301 8.53 -19.04 5.45
N PHE A 302 7.85 -18.68 4.36
CA PHE A 302 8.29 -19.06 3.02
C PHE A 302 9.75 -18.60 2.79
N PRO A 303 10.63 -19.46 2.25
CA PRO A 303 10.34 -20.76 1.62
C PRO A 303 10.53 -21.98 2.53
N HIS A 304 10.52 -21.80 3.85
CA HIS A 304 10.72 -22.86 4.83
C HIS A 304 9.39 -23.48 5.30
N GLY A 305 9.50 -24.59 6.02
CA GLY A 305 8.36 -25.29 6.60
C GLY A 305 7.54 -26.11 5.62
N ALA A 306 6.75 -27.04 6.17
CA ALA A 306 5.91 -27.94 5.38
C ALA A 306 4.87 -27.18 4.53
N GLY A 307 4.39 -26.03 5.02
CA GLY A 307 3.45 -25.18 4.27
C GLY A 307 3.99 -24.69 2.93
N SER A 308 5.32 -24.62 2.75
CA SER A 308 5.95 -24.21 1.49
C SER A 308 6.04 -25.34 0.47
N ASN A 309 5.95 -26.61 0.90
CA ASN A 309 6.26 -27.76 0.04
C ASN A 309 5.37 -27.83 -1.20
N ALA A 310 4.09 -27.49 -1.10
CA ALA A 310 3.19 -27.49 -2.25
C ALA A 310 3.72 -26.56 -3.35
N MET A 311 4.14 -25.34 -3.00
CA MET A 311 4.73 -24.40 -3.96
C MET A 311 6.09 -24.87 -4.48
N LEU A 312 6.97 -25.38 -3.61
CA LEU A 312 8.31 -25.82 -4.00
C LEU A 312 8.34 -27.04 -4.95
N HIS A 313 7.24 -27.79 -5.03
CA HIS A 313 7.07 -28.96 -5.90
C HIS A 313 6.08 -28.73 -7.05
N SER A 314 5.47 -27.56 -7.13
CA SER A 314 4.52 -27.23 -8.20
C SER A 314 5.23 -26.78 -9.46
N MET A 315 4.63 -27.09 -10.62
CA MET A 315 5.01 -26.45 -11.87
C MET A 315 4.69 -24.95 -11.80
N PRO A 316 5.53 -24.08 -12.41
CA PRO A 316 5.25 -22.65 -12.37
C PRO A 316 3.93 -22.30 -13.06
N SER A 317 3.31 -21.20 -12.64
CA SER A 317 2.22 -20.58 -13.39
C SER A 317 2.78 -19.93 -14.65
N MET A 318 2.35 -20.37 -15.84
CA MET A 318 2.79 -19.78 -17.13
C MET A 318 2.12 -18.44 -17.48
N GLY A 319 1.18 -17.95 -16.67
CA GLY A 319 0.60 -16.62 -16.87
C GLY A 319 1.64 -15.51 -16.64
N ASN A 320 1.55 -14.45 -17.45
CA ASN A 320 2.46 -13.30 -17.39
C ASN A 320 2.14 -12.32 -16.26
N PHE A 321 0.92 -12.36 -15.70
CA PHE A 321 0.54 -11.47 -14.60
C PHE A 321 1.18 -11.90 -13.25
N PRO A 322 1.78 -10.98 -12.48
CA PRO A 322 2.46 -11.32 -11.23
C PRO A 322 1.50 -11.74 -10.10
N ALA A 323 2.06 -12.34 -9.05
CA ALA A 323 1.34 -12.65 -7.80
C ALA A 323 2.22 -12.41 -6.58
N LEU A 324 1.60 -12.25 -5.40
CA LEU A 324 2.29 -12.37 -4.12
C LEU A 324 2.13 -13.79 -3.57
N ILE A 325 3.14 -14.28 -2.86
CA ILE A 325 3.15 -15.55 -2.14
C ILE A 325 2.66 -15.25 -0.72
N THR A 326 1.50 -15.77 -0.34
CA THR A 326 0.86 -15.50 0.95
C THR A 326 0.54 -16.80 1.67
N ARG A 327 0.51 -16.75 3.01
CA ARG A 327 0.16 -17.88 3.86
C ARG A 327 -1.34 -17.89 4.11
N ASP A 328 -1.97 -18.99 3.73
CA ASP A 328 -3.37 -19.26 4.00
C ASP A 328 -3.59 -19.66 5.47
N ASN A 329 -4.84 -19.67 5.91
CA ASN A 329 -5.23 -19.99 7.29
C ASN A 329 -4.84 -21.41 7.75
N ASP A 330 -4.61 -22.33 6.81
CA ASP A 330 -4.14 -23.70 7.09
C ASP A 330 -2.60 -23.79 7.17
N GLY A 331 -1.90 -22.67 7.04
CA GLY A 331 -0.44 -22.57 7.07
C GLY A 331 0.24 -22.87 5.74
N THR A 332 -0.51 -23.18 4.68
CA THR A 332 0.06 -23.40 3.34
C THR A 332 0.36 -22.08 2.64
N TRP A 333 1.40 -22.06 1.82
CA TRP A 333 1.77 -20.89 1.01
C TRP A 333 1.21 -21.04 -0.40
N SER A 334 0.58 -19.99 -0.91
CA SER A 334 -0.08 -19.98 -2.21
C SER A 334 0.07 -18.64 -2.94
N LEU A 335 -0.31 -18.60 -4.22
CA LEU A 335 -0.24 -17.39 -5.04
C LEU A 335 -1.52 -16.56 -4.89
N ALA A 336 -1.41 -15.40 -4.25
CA ALA A 336 -2.47 -14.41 -4.16
C ALA A 336 -2.37 -13.36 -5.27
N ARG A 337 -3.44 -13.28 -6.07
CA ARG A 337 -3.68 -12.20 -7.05
C ARG A 337 -5.15 -12.15 -7.44
N LYS A 338 -5.65 -10.94 -7.68
CA LYS A 338 -6.92 -10.70 -8.37
C LYS A 338 -6.67 -9.71 -9.50
N THR A 339 -6.79 -10.17 -10.74
CA THR A 339 -6.61 -9.36 -11.95
C THR A 339 -7.85 -8.51 -12.21
N GLY A 340 -7.64 -7.29 -12.71
CA GLY A 340 -8.67 -6.43 -13.28
C GLY A 340 -8.65 -6.44 -14.81
N ASP A 341 -9.44 -5.55 -15.40
CA ASP A 341 -9.57 -5.45 -16.85
C ASP A 341 -8.33 -4.85 -17.50
N THR A 342 -7.90 -5.45 -18.62
CA THR A 342 -6.73 -4.99 -19.36
C THR A 342 -7.05 -3.75 -20.17
N THR A 343 -6.25 -2.69 -19.98
CA THR A 343 -6.34 -1.45 -20.75
C THR A 343 -5.34 -1.48 -21.90
N THR A 344 -5.82 -1.36 -23.13
CA THR A 344 -4.97 -1.32 -24.33
C THR A 344 -4.23 0.00 -24.45
N LEU A 345 -2.95 -0.07 -24.83
CA LEU A 345 -2.12 1.06 -25.24
C LEU A 345 -1.92 0.99 -26.77
N PRO A 346 -1.41 2.06 -27.42
CA PRO A 346 -1.05 2.02 -28.83
C PRO A 346 -0.04 0.91 -29.16
N ASN A 347 0.02 0.53 -30.44
CA ASN A 347 1.00 -0.41 -31.00
C ASN A 347 1.17 -1.69 -30.16
N ASN A 348 0.04 -2.36 -29.88
CA ASN A 348 -0.05 -3.62 -29.14
C ASN A 348 0.38 -3.57 -27.66
N GLY A 349 0.72 -2.40 -27.11
CA GLY A 349 0.97 -2.26 -25.67
C GLY A 349 -0.31 -2.48 -24.85
N TYR A 350 -0.17 -2.81 -23.57
CA TYR A 350 -1.29 -2.87 -22.65
C TYR A 350 -0.84 -2.80 -21.19
N VAL A 351 -1.78 -2.48 -20.30
CA VAL A 351 -1.62 -2.61 -18.85
C VAL A 351 -2.73 -3.47 -18.30
N THR A 352 -2.36 -4.55 -17.64
CA THR A 352 -3.27 -5.32 -16.80
C THR A 352 -3.03 -4.90 -15.35
N PRO A 353 -4.02 -4.34 -14.64
CA PRO A 353 -3.94 -4.10 -13.21
C PRO A 353 -4.40 -5.32 -12.41
N GLY A 354 -4.10 -5.35 -11.13
CA GLY A 354 -4.62 -6.30 -10.17
C GLY A 354 -4.25 -5.93 -8.74
N VAL A 355 -4.69 -6.76 -7.81
CA VAL A 355 -4.47 -6.55 -6.37
C VAL A 355 -4.09 -7.84 -5.66
N ALA A 356 -3.30 -7.71 -4.60
CA ALA A 356 -3.06 -8.76 -3.60
C ALA A 356 -3.09 -8.09 -2.21
N GLY A 357 -4.21 -8.25 -1.49
CA GLY A 357 -4.47 -7.48 -0.29
C GLY A 357 -4.53 -5.97 -0.60
N GLN A 358 -3.70 -5.18 0.08
CA GLN A 358 -3.57 -3.73 -0.15
C GLN A 358 -2.53 -3.37 -1.22
N ASN A 359 -1.88 -4.37 -1.84
CA ASN A 359 -0.85 -4.17 -2.84
C ASN A 359 -1.46 -4.09 -4.24
N LEU A 360 -1.11 -3.05 -4.98
CA LEU A 360 -1.44 -2.94 -6.41
C LEU A 360 -0.36 -3.67 -7.21
N LEU A 361 -0.80 -4.52 -8.13
CA LEU A 361 0.02 -5.29 -9.03
C LEU A 361 -0.27 -4.88 -10.47
N PHE A 362 0.76 -4.80 -11.30
CA PHE A 362 0.58 -4.53 -12.73
C PHE A 362 1.45 -5.44 -13.57
N HIS A 363 0.92 -5.84 -14.72
CA HIS A 363 1.72 -6.23 -15.89
C HIS A 363 1.60 -5.12 -16.93
N LEU A 364 2.72 -4.53 -17.32
CA LEU A 364 2.81 -3.51 -18.35
C LEU A 364 3.57 -4.11 -19.54
N ARG A 365 2.85 -4.43 -20.61
CA ARG A 365 3.46 -4.70 -21.92
C ARG A 365 3.68 -3.39 -22.65
N LYS A 366 4.93 -3.13 -23.02
CA LYS A 366 5.30 -1.92 -23.76
C LYS A 366 4.75 -1.93 -25.19
N PRO A 367 4.39 -0.77 -25.76
CA PRO A 367 4.14 -0.63 -27.20
C PRO A 367 5.33 -1.14 -28.04
N ASP A 368 5.07 -1.72 -29.20
CA ASP A 368 6.10 -2.36 -30.02
C ASP A 368 7.15 -1.36 -30.55
N ASP A 369 6.76 -0.09 -30.71
CA ASP A 369 7.62 1.02 -31.12
C ASP A 369 8.45 1.63 -29.96
N VAL A 370 8.21 1.19 -28.72
CA VAL A 370 9.02 1.58 -27.55
C VAL A 370 10.09 0.53 -27.31
N SER A 371 11.36 0.93 -27.40
CA SER A 371 12.49 0.04 -27.09
C SER A 371 12.64 -0.19 -25.57
N SER A 372 13.22 -1.32 -25.18
CA SER A 372 13.50 -1.63 -23.77
C SER A 372 14.38 -0.57 -23.09
N ALA A 373 15.34 0.02 -23.82
CA ALA A 373 16.18 1.11 -23.30
C ALA A 373 15.36 2.38 -23.01
N GLN A 374 14.41 2.74 -23.88
CA GLN A 374 13.52 3.89 -23.66
C GLN A 374 12.58 3.66 -22.49
N LEU A 375 12.04 2.44 -22.32
CA LEU A 375 11.14 2.15 -21.22
C LEU A 375 11.89 2.09 -19.89
N TYR A 376 13.01 1.36 -19.84
CA TYR A 376 13.71 1.12 -18.57
C TYR A 376 14.50 2.33 -18.06
N GLY A 377 14.90 3.21 -18.97
CA GLY A 377 15.62 4.45 -18.65
C GLY A 377 14.74 5.68 -18.40
N ASP A 378 13.41 5.57 -18.54
CA ASP A 378 12.48 6.69 -18.38
C ASP A 378 11.39 6.36 -17.34
N PRO A 379 11.55 6.78 -16.07
CA PRO A 379 10.57 6.51 -15.02
C PRO A 379 9.21 7.17 -15.28
N VAL A 380 9.18 8.31 -15.98
CA VAL A 380 7.94 9.04 -16.28
C VAL A 380 7.13 8.25 -17.29
N LYS A 381 7.78 7.72 -18.34
CA LYS A 381 7.13 6.90 -19.36
C LYS A 381 6.42 5.67 -18.79
N MET A 382 7.04 4.98 -17.82
CA MET A 382 6.41 3.85 -17.15
C MET A 382 5.16 4.28 -16.37
N MET A 383 5.28 5.33 -15.55
CA MET A 383 4.16 5.81 -14.73
C MET A 383 3.01 6.37 -15.59
N ASP A 384 3.31 7.10 -16.67
CA ASP A 384 2.31 7.61 -17.62
C ASP A 384 1.53 6.47 -18.30
N MET A 385 2.19 5.34 -18.59
CA MET A 385 1.51 4.16 -19.13
C MET A 385 0.59 3.53 -18.08
N LEU A 386 1.03 3.40 -16.82
CA LEU A 386 0.18 2.89 -15.74
C LEU A 386 -1.02 3.81 -15.48
N ALA A 387 -0.82 5.12 -15.48
CA ALA A 387 -1.87 6.12 -15.22
C ALA A 387 -3.06 6.01 -16.19
N ARG A 388 -2.84 5.48 -17.41
CA ARG A 388 -3.91 5.28 -18.40
C ARG A 388 -4.98 4.28 -17.99
N VAL A 389 -4.70 3.40 -17.03
CA VAL A 389 -5.70 2.51 -16.44
C VAL A 389 -6.78 3.31 -15.69
N GLY A 390 -6.49 4.56 -15.29
CA GLY A 390 -7.45 5.45 -14.65
C GLY A 390 -7.65 5.19 -13.15
N PHE A 391 -6.76 4.45 -12.50
CA PHE A 391 -6.81 4.22 -11.05
C PHE A 391 -6.40 5.45 -10.22
N MET A 392 -5.71 6.43 -10.84
CA MET A 392 -5.31 7.68 -10.20
C MET A 392 -6.27 8.80 -10.60
N THR A 393 -7.03 9.29 -9.63
CA THR A 393 -7.90 10.46 -9.81
C THR A 393 -7.65 11.49 -8.74
N ARG A 394 -7.93 12.74 -9.06
CA ARG A 394 -8.07 13.82 -8.09
C ARG A 394 -9.53 14.21 -8.00
N ASP A 395 -10.06 14.18 -6.79
CA ASP A 395 -11.44 14.58 -6.52
C ASP A 395 -11.51 16.12 -6.46
N ILE A 396 -12.43 16.70 -7.23
CA ILE A 396 -12.71 18.15 -7.28
C ILE A 396 -14.21 18.34 -7.19
N GLY A 397 -14.71 18.66 -5.99
CA GLY A 397 -16.14 18.66 -5.72
C GLY A 397 -16.75 17.28 -5.99
N PRO A 398 -17.80 17.17 -6.84
CA PRO A 398 -18.38 15.88 -7.22
C PRO A 398 -17.61 15.16 -8.34
N GLU A 399 -16.62 15.79 -8.98
CA GLU A 399 -15.90 15.22 -10.12
C GLU A 399 -14.63 14.47 -9.71
N LYS A 400 -14.36 13.37 -10.41
CA LYS A 400 -13.08 12.64 -10.32
C LYS A 400 -12.29 12.87 -11.60
N ILE A 401 -11.23 13.65 -11.51
CA ILE A 401 -10.41 14.01 -12.68
C ILE A 401 -9.24 13.04 -12.77
N ARG A 402 -9.08 12.35 -13.90
CA ARG A 402 -7.96 11.40 -14.05
C ARG A 402 -6.62 12.14 -14.10
N ILE A 403 -5.67 11.59 -13.36
CA ILE A 403 -4.26 11.99 -13.40
C ILE A 403 -3.61 11.23 -14.56
N THR A 404 -2.97 11.94 -15.48
CA THR A 404 -2.34 11.36 -16.68
C THR A 404 -0.82 11.25 -16.58
N SER A 405 -0.20 11.99 -15.66
CA SER A 405 1.21 11.86 -15.27
C SER A 405 1.41 12.28 -13.82
N LEU A 406 2.36 11.64 -13.13
CA LEU A 406 2.88 12.10 -11.83
C LEU A 406 4.10 13.02 -11.95
N GLY A 407 4.60 13.25 -13.17
CA GLY A 407 5.86 13.93 -13.40
C GLY A 407 7.07 13.09 -12.98
N LYS A 408 8.19 13.75 -12.72
CA LYS A 408 9.44 13.08 -12.32
C LYS A 408 9.30 12.51 -10.91
N PRO A 409 9.82 11.30 -10.64
CA PRO A 409 9.84 10.77 -9.28
C PRO A 409 10.75 11.62 -8.38
N ARG A 410 10.44 11.64 -7.08
CA ARG A 410 11.29 12.19 -6.02
C ARG A 410 12.56 11.37 -5.85
N SER A 411 12.47 10.04 -5.99
CA SER A 411 13.60 9.12 -5.95
C SER A 411 13.52 8.07 -7.06
N ASP A 412 14.67 7.66 -7.59
CA ASP A 412 14.81 6.56 -8.56
C ASP A 412 16.08 5.79 -8.21
N THR A 413 15.91 4.59 -7.65
CA THR A 413 16.99 3.79 -7.07
C THR A 413 16.88 2.34 -7.52
N LEU A 414 17.94 1.55 -7.30
CA LEU A 414 17.93 0.11 -7.53
C LEU A 414 17.96 -0.64 -6.20
N TYR A 415 17.13 -1.68 -6.12
CA TYR A 415 17.10 -2.62 -5.01
C TYR A 415 17.31 -4.05 -5.53
N THR A 416 18.12 -4.84 -4.83
CA THR A 416 18.32 -6.25 -5.15
C THR A 416 17.76 -7.09 -4.01
N ASP A 417 16.81 -7.96 -4.34
CA ASP A 417 16.11 -8.79 -3.36
C ASP A 417 16.91 -10.07 -2.99
N ALA A 418 16.36 -10.90 -2.10
CA ALA A 418 17.00 -12.15 -1.67
C ALA A 418 17.23 -13.13 -2.84
N TRP A 419 16.44 -13.00 -3.91
CA TRP A 419 16.49 -13.82 -5.12
C TRP A 419 17.37 -13.23 -6.22
N GLN A 420 18.09 -12.15 -5.92
CA GLN A 420 18.98 -11.44 -6.83
C GLN A 420 18.29 -10.90 -8.08
N ARG A 421 17.01 -10.53 -7.97
CA ARG A 421 16.28 -9.75 -8.98
C ARG A 421 16.50 -8.26 -8.73
N ARG A 422 16.63 -7.49 -9.81
CA ARG A 422 16.94 -6.07 -9.76
C ARG A 422 15.68 -5.24 -9.97
N TRP A 423 15.19 -4.65 -8.89
CA TRP A 423 14.02 -3.81 -8.84
C TRP A 423 14.40 -2.34 -9.01
N GLN A 424 13.66 -1.63 -9.86
CA GLN A 424 13.70 -0.18 -9.92
C GLN A 424 12.68 0.37 -8.92
N VAL A 425 13.19 1.00 -7.87
CA VAL A 425 12.41 1.51 -6.74
C VAL A 425 12.28 3.02 -6.86
N ARG A 426 11.04 3.49 -6.96
CA ARG A 426 10.73 4.89 -7.25
C ARG A 426 9.64 5.39 -6.32
N THR A 427 9.78 6.63 -5.88
CA THR A 427 8.77 7.34 -5.09
C THR A 427 8.33 8.61 -5.81
N TRP A 428 7.01 8.84 -5.91
CA TRP A 428 6.41 10.05 -6.48
C TRP A 428 5.59 10.76 -5.42
N THR A 429 5.57 12.08 -5.49
CA THR A 429 4.80 12.92 -4.56
C THR A 429 3.42 13.23 -5.12
N MET A 430 2.42 13.20 -4.25
CA MET A 430 1.08 13.75 -4.47
C MET A 430 0.86 14.87 -3.43
N PRO A 431 1.35 16.10 -3.71
CA PRO A 431 1.44 17.13 -2.70
C PRO A 431 0.08 17.55 -2.16
N THR A 432 -0.97 17.63 -2.99
CA THR A 432 -2.31 18.05 -2.54
C THR A 432 -2.90 17.10 -1.49
N GLU A 433 -2.59 15.81 -1.58
CA GLU A 433 -3.10 14.75 -0.72
C GLU A 433 -2.14 14.40 0.45
N ASN A 434 -0.99 15.09 0.54
CA ASN A 434 0.12 14.74 1.45
C ASN A 434 0.53 13.26 1.36
N ALA A 435 0.53 12.72 0.14
CA ALA A 435 0.70 11.30 -0.10
C ALA A 435 1.89 11.03 -1.03
N LEU A 436 2.34 9.78 -1.01
CA LEU A 436 3.36 9.24 -1.88
C LEU A 436 2.80 8.05 -2.66
N VAL A 437 3.29 7.87 -3.88
CA VAL A 437 3.16 6.64 -4.65
C VAL A 437 4.52 5.97 -4.67
N MET A 438 4.58 4.69 -4.35
CA MET A 438 5.82 3.90 -4.38
C MET A 438 5.66 2.76 -5.36
N THR A 439 6.64 2.57 -6.26
CA THR A 439 6.67 1.41 -7.15
C THR A 439 7.96 0.65 -7.00
N PHE A 440 7.84 -0.67 -7.05
CA PHE A 440 8.91 -1.63 -7.26
C PHE A 440 8.64 -2.25 -8.63
N ALA A 441 9.40 -1.82 -9.64
CA ALA A 441 9.24 -2.28 -11.01
C ALA A 441 10.35 -3.27 -11.38
N LEU A 442 9.97 -4.47 -11.83
CA LEU A 442 10.89 -5.51 -12.27
C LEU A 442 10.80 -5.68 -13.80
N PRO A 443 11.90 -5.43 -14.54
CA PRO A 443 11.93 -5.66 -15.98
C PRO A 443 11.65 -7.12 -16.35
N VAL A 444 10.76 -7.31 -17.32
CA VAL A 444 10.42 -8.58 -17.98
C VAL A 444 10.48 -8.38 -19.51
N PRO A 445 10.55 -9.44 -20.34
CA PRO A 445 10.90 -9.31 -21.75
C PRO A 445 10.01 -8.34 -22.52
N ASP A 446 8.70 -8.40 -22.28
CA ASP A 446 7.70 -7.57 -22.94
C ASP A 446 7.45 -6.20 -22.25
N GLY A 447 8.06 -5.94 -21.09
CA GLY A 447 7.93 -4.67 -20.37
C GLY A 447 8.27 -4.76 -18.88
N TYR A 448 7.28 -4.56 -18.01
CA TYR A 448 7.44 -4.55 -16.55
C TYR A 448 6.35 -5.35 -15.86
N VAL A 449 6.72 -5.98 -14.75
CA VAL A 449 5.78 -6.21 -13.65
C VAL A 449 6.03 -5.19 -12.55
N VAL A 450 4.97 -4.70 -11.90
CA VAL A 450 5.08 -3.63 -10.89
C VAL A 450 4.29 -3.99 -9.64
N LEU A 451 4.95 -3.84 -8.49
CA LEU A 451 4.32 -3.78 -7.16
C LEU A 451 4.21 -2.31 -6.75
N MET A 452 3.04 -1.86 -6.30
CA MET A 452 2.79 -0.46 -5.99
C MET A 452 1.93 -0.26 -4.74
N ARG A 453 2.21 0.83 -3.99
CA ARG A 453 1.38 1.32 -2.88
C ARG A 453 1.25 2.83 -2.88
N PHE A 454 0.15 3.29 -2.28
CA PHE A 454 -0.02 4.65 -1.78
C PHE A 454 0.32 4.67 -0.29
N ALA A 455 0.96 5.74 0.17
CA ALA A 455 1.27 5.96 1.58
C ALA A 455 1.10 7.44 1.94
N GLN A 456 0.85 7.74 3.22
CA GLN A 456 1.04 9.12 3.71
C GLN A 456 2.53 9.47 3.68
N ALA A 457 2.86 10.75 3.47
CA ALA A 457 4.26 11.19 3.40
C ALA A 457 5.07 10.79 4.65
N SER A 458 4.48 10.91 5.83
CA SER A 458 5.09 10.54 7.11
C SER A 458 5.34 9.04 7.30
N GLN A 459 4.77 8.18 6.44
CA GLN A 459 4.89 6.73 6.50
C GLN A 459 5.84 6.18 5.43
N GLU A 460 6.63 7.05 4.77
CA GLU A 460 7.48 6.65 3.65
C GLU A 460 8.40 5.47 3.99
N HIS A 461 9.11 5.57 5.11
CA HIS A 461 10.09 4.56 5.52
C HIS A 461 9.45 3.19 5.78
N ASP A 462 8.38 3.15 6.58
CA ASP A 462 7.71 1.90 6.93
C ASP A 462 7.17 1.17 5.68
N TYR A 463 6.54 1.89 4.76
CA TYR A 463 6.05 1.30 3.53
C TYR A 463 7.19 0.82 2.61
N LEU A 464 8.31 1.55 2.54
CA LEU A 464 9.47 1.14 1.74
C LEU A 464 10.10 -0.16 2.26
N ILE A 465 10.32 -0.30 3.57
CA ILE A 465 10.91 -1.53 4.14
C ILE A 465 9.98 -2.74 3.96
N ASN A 466 8.66 -2.54 4.08
CA ASN A 466 7.68 -3.59 3.83
C ASN A 466 7.67 -4.00 2.36
N LEU A 467 7.65 -3.05 1.43
CA LEU A 467 7.69 -3.35 0.00
C LEU A 467 8.99 -4.04 -0.42
N GLN A 468 10.13 -3.65 0.15
CA GLN A 468 11.40 -4.37 -0.03
C GLN A 468 11.28 -5.82 0.42
N ALA A 469 10.80 -6.08 1.64
CA ALA A 469 10.58 -7.43 2.13
C ALA A 469 9.56 -8.21 1.28
N LEU A 470 8.49 -7.57 0.80
CA LEU A 470 7.49 -8.19 -0.08
C LEU A 470 8.07 -8.69 -1.40
N THR A 471 9.16 -8.08 -1.88
CA THR A 471 9.81 -8.59 -3.10
C THR A 471 10.24 -10.03 -2.93
N ASP A 472 10.69 -10.46 -1.74
CA ASP A 472 11.08 -11.86 -1.48
C ASP A 472 9.90 -12.86 -1.61
N PHE A 473 8.67 -12.37 -1.60
CA PHE A 473 7.43 -13.14 -1.74
C PHE A 473 6.76 -12.91 -3.11
N PHE A 474 7.49 -12.42 -4.11
CA PHE A 474 6.92 -12.08 -5.41
C PHE A 474 7.06 -13.22 -6.43
N PHE A 475 5.98 -13.60 -7.12
CA PHE A 475 5.98 -14.62 -8.17
C PHE A 475 5.76 -13.98 -9.55
N VAL A 476 6.61 -14.33 -10.52
CA VAL A 476 6.54 -13.85 -11.89
C VAL A 476 7.15 -14.85 -12.88
N SER A 477 6.53 -14.99 -14.04
CA SER A 477 7.09 -15.68 -15.22
C SER A 477 7.56 -14.65 -16.24
N TYR A 478 8.60 -15.00 -17.01
CA TYR A 478 9.17 -14.11 -18.03
C TYR A 478 8.60 -14.49 -19.39
N ASP A 479 7.70 -13.67 -19.93
CA ASP A 479 6.99 -13.91 -21.18
C ASP A 479 7.32 -12.83 -22.23
N GLY A 480 7.34 -13.21 -23.50
CA GLY A 480 7.46 -12.26 -24.60
C GLY A 480 7.81 -12.89 -25.94
N THR A 481 7.79 -12.06 -26.98
CA THR A 481 8.24 -12.48 -28.31
C THR A 481 9.76 -12.56 -28.39
N LEU A 482 10.30 -13.31 -29.36
CA LEU A 482 11.75 -13.44 -29.56
C LEU A 482 12.42 -12.07 -29.81
N ALA A 483 11.75 -11.14 -30.48
CA ALA A 483 12.24 -9.77 -30.64
C ALA A 483 12.31 -9.01 -29.31
N GLN A 484 11.32 -9.19 -28.43
CA GLN A 484 11.30 -8.61 -27.09
C GLN A 484 12.41 -9.20 -26.21
N TRP A 485 12.62 -10.52 -26.26
CA TRP A 485 13.73 -11.20 -25.61
C TRP A 485 15.10 -10.66 -26.03
N GLN A 486 15.35 -10.46 -27.33
CA GLN A 486 16.59 -9.84 -27.81
C GLN A 486 16.81 -8.44 -27.24
N GLY A 487 15.74 -7.65 -27.07
CA GLY A 487 15.81 -6.33 -26.45
C GLY A 487 16.11 -6.38 -24.94
N PHE A 488 15.43 -7.28 -24.23
CA PHE A 488 15.59 -7.48 -22.80
C PHE A 488 16.99 -8.00 -22.40
N LEU A 489 17.49 -9.02 -23.10
CA LEU A 489 18.80 -9.63 -22.81
C LEU A 489 19.99 -8.69 -23.05
N LYS A 490 19.81 -7.61 -23.84
CA LYS A 490 20.82 -6.55 -24.00
C LYS A 490 20.99 -5.70 -22.75
N ASN A 491 20.03 -5.68 -21.83
CA ASN A 491 20.09 -4.88 -20.61
C ASN A 491 20.76 -5.64 -19.45
N THR A 492 22.06 -5.89 -19.56
CA THR A 492 22.83 -6.67 -18.58
C THR A 492 22.83 -6.07 -17.17
N ALA A 493 22.57 -4.76 -17.03
CA ALA A 493 22.52 -4.08 -15.74
C ALA A 493 21.24 -4.38 -14.94
N LEU A 494 20.16 -4.81 -15.58
CA LEU A 494 18.88 -5.09 -14.91
C LEU A 494 18.51 -6.58 -14.93
N LEU A 495 19.31 -7.43 -15.57
CA LEU A 495 19.09 -8.87 -15.56
C LEU A 495 19.25 -9.45 -14.13
N PRO A 496 18.30 -10.28 -13.66
CA PRO A 496 18.49 -11.08 -12.46
C PRO A 496 19.70 -12.01 -12.56
N ALA A 497 20.30 -12.37 -11.42
CA ALA A 497 21.49 -13.24 -11.42
C ALA A 497 21.24 -14.61 -12.07
N ALA A 498 20.00 -15.13 -12.04
CA ALA A 498 19.62 -16.38 -12.69
C ALA A 498 19.91 -16.38 -14.21
N PHE A 499 19.89 -15.21 -14.87
CA PHE A 499 20.19 -15.09 -16.30
C PHE A 499 21.69 -15.20 -16.63
N LYS A 500 22.59 -15.20 -15.63
CA LYS A 500 24.03 -15.37 -15.87
C LYS A 500 24.37 -16.67 -16.60
N ASP A 501 23.64 -17.74 -16.28
CA ASP A 501 23.86 -19.07 -16.85
C ASP A 501 22.88 -19.39 -18.00
N ILE A 502 21.99 -18.46 -18.36
CA ILE A 502 21.00 -18.63 -19.42
C ILE A 502 21.53 -18.01 -20.71
N ARG A 503 21.52 -18.78 -21.79
CA ARG A 503 21.76 -18.30 -23.15
C ARG A 503 20.57 -18.64 -24.03
N ILE A 504 20.12 -17.65 -24.79
CA ILE A 504 19.04 -17.76 -25.77
C ILE A 504 19.61 -17.29 -27.10
N ASP A 505 19.87 -18.22 -28.00
CA ASP A 505 20.41 -17.95 -29.33
C ASP A 505 19.26 -18.00 -30.35
N ILE A 506 19.05 -16.88 -31.04
CA ILE A 506 17.95 -16.69 -31.99
C ILE A 506 18.53 -16.35 -33.36
N ASP A 507 18.34 -17.25 -34.31
CA ASP A 507 18.62 -17.07 -35.73
C ASP A 507 17.31 -17.25 -36.52
N TYR A 508 16.67 -16.12 -36.86
CA TYR A 508 15.34 -16.10 -37.47
C TYR A 508 15.31 -16.90 -38.77
N GLY A 509 14.27 -17.72 -38.94
CA GLY A 509 14.12 -18.60 -40.10
C GLY A 509 15.09 -19.80 -40.13
N HIS A 510 15.96 -19.98 -39.14
CA HIS A 510 17.02 -20.99 -39.18
C HIS A 510 17.11 -21.86 -37.91
N ARG A 511 17.35 -21.25 -36.73
CA ARG A 511 17.62 -21.99 -35.50
C ARG A 511 17.29 -21.20 -34.24
N PHE A 512 16.68 -21.89 -33.28
CA PHE A 512 16.55 -21.43 -31.90
C PHE A 512 17.35 -22.37 -31.00
N ALA A 513 18.05 -21.84 -30.01
CA ALA A 513 18.66 -22.64 -28.96
C ALA A 513 18.50 -21.98 -27.58
N TYR A 514 18.21 -22.81 -26.58
CA TYR A 514 18.18 -22.43 -25.18
C TYR A 514 19.21 -23.27 -24.44
N THR A 515 20.01 -22.64 -23.60
CA THR A 515 20.95 -23.31 -22.70
C THR A 515 20.90 -22.68 -21.33
N SER A 516 20.72 -23.50 -20.30
CA SER A 516 20.95 -23.16 -18.89
C SER A 516 21.89 -24.16 -18.25
N LYS A 517 22.20 -23.97 -16.97
CA LYS A 517 22.94 -24.97 -16.19
C LYS A 517 22.20 -26.32 -16.04
N ARG A 518 20.88 -26.37 -16.31
CA ARG A 518 20.04 -27.57 -16.11
C ARG A 518 19.55 -28.21 -17.40
N LEU A 519 19.19 -27.40 -18.39
CA LEU A 519 18.58 -27.84 -19.65
C LEU A 519 19.26 -27.15 -20.82
N ARG A 520 19.60 -27.92 -21.86
CA ARG A 520 19.91 -27.39 -23.18
C ARG A 520 19.04 -28.07 -24.22
N TYR A 521 18.54 -27.31 -25.19
CA TYR A 521 17.88 -27.84 -26.38
C TYR A 521 17.97 -26.84 -27.53
N ALA A 522 17.73 -27.33 -28.74
CA ALA A 522 17.64 -26.51 -29.94
C ALA A 522 16.56 -27.06 -30.87
N TYR A 523 16.03 -26.21 -31.74
CA TYR A 523 15.14 -26.62 -32.81
C TYR A 523 15.30 -25.73 -34.05
N THR A 524 14.76 -26.21 -35.17
CA THR A 524 14.74 -25.54 -36.47
C THR A 524 13.29 -25.33 -36.92
N PRO A 525 13.04 -24.59 -38.03
CA PRO A 525 11.69 -24.42 -38.59
C PRO A 525 10.94 -25.72 -38.91
N ALA A 526 11.63 -26.86 -38.96
CA ALA A 526 11.00 -28.17 -39.11
C ALA A 526 10.11 -28.55 -37.91
N LEU A 527 10.42 -28.04 -36.71
CA LEU A 527 9.56 -28.19 -35.54
C LEU A 527 8.51 -27.08 -35.50
N GLN A 528 8.97 -25.83 -35.57
CA GLN A 528 8.15 -24.65 -35.35
C GLN A 528 8.84 -23.43 -35.96
N ARG A 529 8.06 -22.51 -36.53
CA ARG A 529 8.56 -21.26 -37.09
C ARG A 529 9.29 -20.42 -36.03
N ILE A 530 10.33 -19.70 -36.47
CA ILE A 530 11.22 -18.88 -35.63
C ILE A 530 11.29 -17.49 -36.24
N GLU A 531 10.44 -16.59 -35.77
CA GLU A 531 10.26 -15.23 -36.30
C GLU A 531 10.23 -14.21 -35.15
N PRO A 532 10.33 -12.90 -35.45
CA PRO A 532 10.29 -11.85 -34.42
C PRO A 532 9.07 -11.91 -33.49
N ASP A 533 7.94 -12.43 -33.96
CA ASP A 533 6.67 -12.59 -33.25
C ASP A 533 6.49 -13.97 -32.58
N SER A 534 7.44 -14.89 -32.74
CA SER A 534 7.42 -16.18 -32.05
C SER A 534 7.57 -15.98 -30.54
N MET A 535 6.92 -16.82 -29.75
CA MET A 535 6.82 -16.67 -28.30
C MET A 535 7.81 -17.57 -27.56
N LEU A 536 8.36 -17.03 -26.47
CA LEU A 536 9.12 -17.78 -25.48
C LEU A 536 8.66 -17.33 -24.09
N THR A 537 8.31 -18.30 -23.24
CA THR A 537 7.99 -18.06 -21.84
C THR A 537 8.95 -18.89 -20.99
N LEU A 538 9.68 -18.23 -20.09
CA LEU A 538 10.44 -18.88 -19.04
C LEU A 538 9.61 -18.85 -17.75
N GLY A 539 9.12 -20.02 -17.36
CA GLY A 539 8.44 -20.23 -16.10
C GLY A 539 9.46 -20.32 -14.96
N PHE A 540 9.63 -19.22 -14.24
CA PHE A 540 10.43 -19.21 -13.02
C PHE A 540 9.63 -19.76 -11.85
N SER A 541 10.29 -20.56 -11.01
CA SER A 541 9.71 -21.06 -9.77
C SER A 541 10.74 -21.05 -8.64
N TYR A 542 10.25 -21.33 -7.44
CA TYR A 542 11.06 -21.57 -6.25
C TYR A 542 11.17 -23.06 -6.04
N PHE A 543 12.38 -23.60 -5.93
CA PHE A 543 12.58 -25.03 -5.69
C PHE A 543 13.90 -25.30 -4.99
N VAL A 544 14.01 -26.49 -4.38
CA VAL A 544 15.24 -26.92 -3.71
C VAL A 544 16.29 -27.38 -4.72
N ASP A 545 17.48 -26.79 -4.65
CA ASP A 545 18.70 -27.16 -5.36
C ASP A 545 19.81 -27.35 -4.32
N ARG A 546 20.33 -28.57 -4.19
CA ARG A 546 21.42 -28.94 -3.25
C ARG A 546 21.18 -28.44 -1.82
N GLY A 547 19.96 -28.66 -1.32
CA GLY A 547 19.54 -28.32 0.05
C GLY A 547 19.24 -26.84 0.30
N LYS A 548 19.24 -25.99 -0.75
CA LYS A 548 18.86 -24.58 -0.65
C LYS A 548 17.72 -24.28 -1.62
N VAL A 549 16.78 -23.43 -1.20
CA VAL A 549 15.76 -22.94 -2.13
C VAL A 549 16.39 -21.90 -3.04
N VAL A 550 16.15 -22.03 -4.35
CA VAL A 550 16.60 -21.09 -5.38
C VAL A 550 15.39 -20.61 -6.18
N TRP A 551 15.53 -19.42 -6.77
CA TRP A 551 14.63 -18.90 -7.79
C TRP A 551 15.28 -19.07 -9.17
N ASP A 552 14.69 -19.91 -10.01
CA ASP A 552 15.31 -20.32 -11.28
C ASP A 552 14.25 -20.86 -12.27
N VAL A 553 14.65 -21.08 -13.52
CA VAL A 553 13.76 -21.59 -14.58
C VAL A 553 13.38 -23.05 -14.30
N ALA A 554 12.08 -23.31 -14.20
CA ALA A 554 11.50 -24.64 -14.05
C ALA A 554 10.57 -25.03 -15.22
N ASP A 555 10.26 -24.12 -16.13
CA ASP A 555 9.56 -24.43 -17.39
C ASP A 555 10.07 -23.55 -18.52
N VAL A 556 10.20 -24.11 -19.72
CA VAL A 556 10.52 -23.38 -20.94
C VAL A 556 9.46 -23.70 -21.98
N TRP A 557 8.58 -22.74 -22.27
CA TRP A 557 7.46 -22.88 -23.19
C TRP A 557 7.69 -22.04 -24.45
N GLN A 558 7.28 -22.56 -25.61
CA GLN A 558 7.44 -21.90 -26.90
C GLN A 558 6.27 -22.15 -27.84
N ALA A 559 5.96 -21.14 -28.67
CA ALA A 559 4.94 -21.20 -29.72
C ALA A 559 5.31 -20.28 -30.91
N ALA A 560 4.74 -20.53 -32.09
CA ALA A 560 5.14 -19.78 -33.29
C ALA A 560 4.57 -18.35 -33.33
N SER A 561 3.56 -18.08 -32.50
CA SER A 561 3.01 -16.76 -32.18
C SER A 561 2.15 -16.85 -30.91
N ALA A 562 1.69 -15.71 -30.38
CA ALA A 562 0.77 -15.66 -29.24
C ALA A 562 -0.63 -16.24 -29.53
N HIS A 563 -1.00 -16.40 -30.80
CA HIS A 563 -2.27 -16.98 -31.22
C HIS A 563 -2.13 -18.43 -31.68
N ASP A 564 -0.90 -18.94 -31.74
CA ASP A 564 -0.66 -20.31 -32.14
C ASP A 564 -1.04 -21.24 -31.00
N LYS A 565 -1.88 -22.22 -31.31
CA LYS A 565 -2.28 -23.26 -30.37
C LYS A 565 -1.34 -24.46 -30.45
N ASP A 566 -0.46 -24.50 -31.45
CA ASP A 566 0.66 -25.41 -31.49
C ASP A 566 1.78 -24.87 -30.60
N TRP A 567 2.15 -25.62 -29.57
CA TRP A 567 3.20 -25.24 -28.65
C TRP A 567 3.94 -26.44 -28.10
N SER A 568 5.13 -26.17 -27.57
CA SER A 568 5.95 -27.16 -26.91
C SER A 568 6.54 -26.60 -25.63
N ASN A 569 6.80 -27.46 -24.64
CA ASN A 569 7.55 -27.04 -23.47
C ASN A 569 8.38 -28.15 -22.84
N PHE A 570 9.34 -27.71 -22.02
CA PHE A 570 10.15 -28.55 -21.14
C PHE A 570 9.91 -28.12 -19.70
N ALA A 571 9.31 -28.98 -18.88
CA ALA A 571 9.02 -28.70 -17.49
C ALA A 571 9.84 -29.57 -16.55
N ARG A 572 10.49 -28.94 -15.58
CA ARG A 572 11.17 -29.57 -14.45
C ARG A 572 10.13 -30.08 -13.46
N VAL A 573 10.26 -31.33 -13.06
CA VAL A 573 9.41 -31.98 -12.06
C VAL A 573 10.31 -32.64 -11.02
N VAL A 574 9.95 -32.51 -9.75
CA VAL A 574 10.70 -33.06 -8.61
C VAL A 574 9.87 -34.10 -7.88
N ALA A 575 10.55 -35.10 -7.30
CA ALA A 575 9.92 -36.09 -6.44
C ALA A 575 9.19 -35.40 -5.28
N PRO A 576 7.91 -35.74 -5.01
CA PRO A 576 7.16 -35.09 -3.95
C PRO A 576 7.66 -35.51 -2.58
N SER A 577 7.62 -34.58 -1.62
CA SER A 577 7.83 -34.89 -0.21
C SER A 577 6.66 -35.69 0.38
N ASP A 578 6.91 -36.37 1.51
CA ASP A 578 5.96 -37.31 2.12
C ASP A 578 4.65 -36.64 2.56
N ASP A 579 4.69 -35.36 2.89
CA ASP A 579 3.54 -34.55 3.32
C ASP A 579 2.63 -34.11 2.17
N LEU A 580 3.07 -34.20 0.92
CA LEU A 580 2.25 -33.83 -0.23
C LEU A 580 1.14 -34.86 -0.50
N ASN A 581 0.02 -34.35 -1.03
CA ASN A 581 -1.17 -35.16 -1.31
C ASN A 581 -0.97 -36.18 -2.46
N ASP A 582 -1.94 -37.07 -2.61
CA ASP A 582 -1.90 -38.16 -3.59
C ASP A 582 -1.82 -37.68 -5.05
N ASN A 583 -2.23 -36.45 -5.37
CA ASN A 583 -2.13 -35.92 -6.73
C ASN A 583 -0.66 -35.74 -7.13
N PHE A 584 0.16 -35.18 -6.24
CA PHE A 584 1.61 -35.04 -6.48
C PHE A 584 2.28 -36.42 -6.62
N LYS A 585 1.99 -37.34 -5.68
CA LYS A 585 2.54 -38.71 -5.66
C LYS A 585 2.13 -39.52 -6.89
N SER A 586 0.86 -39.45 -7.28
CA SER A 586 0.32 -40.12 -8.46
C SER A 586 0.92 -39.56 -9.74
N ASN A 587 1.03 -38.22 -9.86
CA ASN A 587 1.66 -37.60 -11.04
C ASN A 587 3.13 -38.00 -11.17
N TRP A 588 3.89 -37.94 -10.07
CA TRP A 588 5.28 -38.39 -10.04
C TRP A 588 5.42 -39.87 -10.42
N ASN A 589 4.56 -40.74 -9.88
CA ASN A 589 4.56 -42.17 -10.21
C ASN A 589 4.31 -42.42 -11.70
N LYS A 590 3.43 -41.64 -12.33
CA LYS A 590 3.22 -41.70 -13.79
C LYS A 590 4.45 -41.27 -14.56
N ILE A 591 5.13 -40.21 -14.14
CA ILE A 591 6.34 -39.70 -14.80
C ILE A 591 7.50 -40.71 -14.69
N VAL A 592 7.80 -41.18 -13.49
CA VAL A 592 8.90 -42.14 -13.25
C VAL A 592 8.71 -43.43 -14.04
N ASN A 593 7.48 -43.95 -14.09
CA ASN A 593 7.17 -45.18 -14.80
C ASN A 593 6.76 -44.96 -16.28
N ARG A 594 6.86 -43.73 -16.79
CA ARG A 594 6.48 -43.35 -18.17
C ARG A 594 5.07 -43.84 -18.54
N GLN A 595 4.13 -43.76 -17.59
CA GLN A 595 2.73 -44.12 -17.79
C GLN A 595 1.99 -42.99 -18.49
N ARG A 596 0.83 -43.29 -19.09
CA ARG A 596 -0.07 -42.31 -19.70
C ARG A 596 -0.28 -41.09 -18.77
N PRO A 597 -0.06 -39.83 -19.24
CA PRO A 597 0.20 -39.41 -20.62
C PRO A 597 1.68 -39.35 -21.05
N PHE A 598 2.64 -39.80 -20.25
CA PHE A 598 4.09 -39.65 -20.45
C PHE A 598 4.76 -40.82 -21.20
N ASP A 599 3.95 -41.66 -21.85
CA ASP A 599 4.37 -42.88 -22.56
C ASP A 599 4.83 -42.62 -24.00
N GLY A 600 4.86 -41.36 -24.44
CA GLY A 600 5.19 -41.00 -25.83
C GLY A 600 4.12 -41.40 -26.85
N ALA A 601 2.92 -41.81 -26.40
CA ALA A 601 1.83 -42.12 -27.31
C ALA A 601 0.91 -40.89 -27.52
N PRO A 602 0.55 -40.53 -28.76
CA PRO A 602 -0.37 -39.43 -29.04
C PRO A 602 -1.76 -39.65 -28.42
N ARG A 603 -2.44 -38.55 -28.11
CA ARG A 603 -3.81 -38.53 -27.59
C ARG A 603 -4.57 -37.32 -28.11
N SER A 604 -5.84 -37.50 -28.45
CA SER A 604 -6.74 -36.40 -28.76
C SER A 604 -7.54 -36.03 -27.52
N GLU A 605 -7.61 -34.74 -27.21
CA GLU A 605 -8.44 -34.20 -26.13
C GLU A 605 -8.87 -32.77 -26.49
N ASN A 606 -10.18 -32.53 -26.57
CA ASN A 606 -10.78 -31.21 -26.88
C ASN A 606 -10.21 -30.58 -28.16
N ASP A 607 -10.21 -31.34 -29.27
CA ASP A 607 -9.66 -30.94 -30.58
C ASP A 607 -8.17 -30.55 -30.59
N VAL A 608 -7.42 -30.97 -29.57
CA VAL A 608 -5.96 -30.83 -29.51
C VAL A 608 -5.32 -32.21 -29.47
N MET A 609 -4.42 -32.45 -30.42
CA MET A 609 -3.53 -33.60 -30.38
C MET A 609 -2.36 -33.29 -29.45
N LYS A 610 -2.18 -34.16 -28.46
CA LYS A 610 -1.16 -34.00 -27.41
C LYS A 610 -0.22 -35.20 -27.43
N ILE A 611 1.07 -34.97 -27.25
CA ILE A 611 2.06 -36.01 -27.02
C ILE A 611 3.04 -35.53 -25.95
N SER A 612 3.41 -36.43 -25.04
CA SER A 612 4.33 -36.10 -23.95
C SER A 612 5.26 -37.26 -23.62
N SER A 613 6.45 -36.92 -23.14
CA SER A 613 7.50 -37.88 -22.78
C SER A 613 8.31 -37.36 -21.59
N VAL A 614 9.26 -38.17 -21.14
CA VAL A 614 10.16 -37.88 -20.02
C VAL A 614 11.61 -38.00 -20.45
N ILE A 615 12.39 -36.98 -20.12
CA ILE A 615 13.85 -36.95 -20.20
C ILE A 615 14.40 -37.08 -18.79
N ALA A 616 15.38 -37.97 -18.61
CA ALA A 616 16.16 -38.08 -17.39
C ALA A 616 17.61 -37.66 -17.65
N GLY A 617 18.33 -37.21 -16.62
CA GLY A 617 19.79 -37.14 -16.64
C GLY A 617 20.40 -38.54 -16.77
N ALA A 618 21.67 -38.62 -17.19
CA ALA A 618 22.37 -39.90 -17.34
C ALA A 618 22.47 -40.66 -15.99
N ASP A 619 22.25 -41.97 -16.01
CA ASP A 619 22.53 -42.94 -14.93
C ASP A 619 21.92 -42.68 -13.54
N VAL A 620 20.61 -42.43 -13.44
CA VAL A 620 19.92 -42.35 -12.14
C VAL A 620 18.91 -43.49 -11.95
N ALA A 621 19.25 -44.47 -11.12
CA ALA A 621 18.38 -45.61 -10.79
C ALA A 621 17.12 -45.23 -9.98
N LYS A 622 17.17 -44.10 -9.26
CA LYS A 622 16.04 -43.48 -8.54
C LYS A 622 16.11 -41.96 -8.73
N PRO A 623 15.53 -41.42 -9.82
CA PRO A 623 15.60 -39.99 -10.08
C PRO A 623 14.87 -39.22 -8.98
N VAL A 624 15.42 -38.08 -8.57
CA VAL A 624 14.75 -37.12 -7.69
C VAL A 624 14.21 -35.93 -8.49
N VAL A 625 14.77 -35.69 -9.68
CA VAL A 625 14.32 -34.69 -10.64
C VAL A 625 14.21 -35.33 -12.02
N LEU A 626 13.15 -34.98 -12.75
CA LEU A 626 12.90 -35.39 -14.13
C LEU A 626 12.40 -34.19 -14.93
N TYR A 627 12.52 -34.28 -16.25
CA TYR A 627 11.97 -33.29 -17.16
C TYR A 627 10.88 -33.92 -18.01
N THR A 628 9.70 -33.33 -17.98
CA THR A 628 8.61 -33.68 -18.89
C THR A 628 8.67 -32.79 -20.12
N VAL A 629 8.43 -33.38 -21.28
CA VAL A 629 8.35 -32.68 -22.56
C VAL A 629 6.94 -32.83 -23.09
N TYR A 630 6.33 -31.74 -23.51
CA TYR A 630 5.02 -31.75 -24.14
C TYR A 630 5.09 -31.11 -25.52
N HIS A 631 4.32 -31.65 -26.46
CA HIS A 631 4.01 -31.02 -27.74
C HIS A 631 2.52 -31.13 -28.03
N TYR A 632 1.88 -29.99 -28.20
CA TYR A 632 0.43 -29.86 -28.40
C TYR A 632 0.23 -29.25 -29.78
N ALA A 633 -0.75 -29.76 -30.53
CA ALA A 633 -1.08 -29.27 -31.86
C ALA A 633 -2.60 -29.26 -32.05
N GLU A 634 -3.16 -28.14 -32.53
CA GLU A 634 -4.60 -28.01 -32.75
C GLU A 634 -5.06 -28.78 -33.99
N GLY A 635 -6.22 -29.42 -33.89
CA GLY A 635 -6.88 -30.12 -34.98
C GLY A 635 -6.43 -31.56 -35.14
N ALA A 636 -6.75 -32.12 -36.31
CA ALA A 636 -6.44 -33.52 -36.62
C ALA A 636 -4.99 -33.67 -37.09
N HIS A 637 -4.15 -34.27 -36.25
CA HIS A 637 -2.79 -34.68 -36.58
C HIS A 637 -2.67 -36.20 -36.49
N SER A 638 -1.96 -36.82 -37.42
CA SER A 638 -1.71 -38.24 -37.37
C SER A 638 -0.78 -38.61 -36.20
N PRO A 639 -0.90 -39.83 -35.65
CA PRO A 639 0.04 -40.28 -34.62
C PRO A 639 1.51 -40.27 -35.06
N ALA A 640 1.78 -40.43 -36.36
CA ALA A 640 3.14 -40.39 -36.92
C ALA A 640 3.72 -38.97 -36.90
N GLU A 641 2.93 -37.95 -37.28
CA GLU A 641 3.34 -36.54 -37.24
C GLU A 641 3.67 -36.10 -35.81
N MET A 642 2.81 -36.43 -34.85
CA MET A 642 3.04 -36.09 -33.43
C MET A 642 4.33 -36.73 -32.90
N LYS A 643 4.60 -37.99 -33.26
CA LYS A 643 5.85 -38.68 -32.89
C LYS A 643 7.07 -38.05 -33.55
N ALA A 644 6.97 -37.63 -34.81
CA ALA A 644 8.05 -36.95 -35.51
C ALA A 644 8.39 -35.60 -34.85
N ARG A 645 7.37 -34.80 -34.50
CA ARG A 645 7.56 -33.53 -33.79
C ARG A 645 8.18 -33.71 -32.41
N LEU A 646 7.71 -34.69 -31.63
CA LEU A 646 8.35 -35.04 -30.36
C LEU A 646 9.81 -35.48 -30.57
N GLY A 647 10.09 -36.27 -31.60
CA GLY A 647 11.45 -36.67 -31.95
C GLY A 647 12.37 -35.47 -32.24
N LEU A 648 11.86 -34.45 -32.94
CA LEU A 648 12.60 -33.21 -33.19
C LEU A 648 12.92 -32.43 -31.90
N LEU A 649 11.96 -32.35 -30.96
CA LEU A 649 12.18 -31.73 -29.65
C LEU A 649 13.26 -32.46 -28.83
N LEU A 650 13.23 -33.79 -28.85
CA LEU A 650 14.14 -34.61 -28.05
C LEU A 650 15.54 -34.72 -28.63
N LYS A 651 15.71 -34.54 -29.94
CA LYS A 651 16.96 -34.78 -30.68
C LYS A 651 18.16 -34.04 -30.07
N ASP A 652 17.98 -32.77 -29.76
CA ASP A 652 19.06 -31.90 -29.24
C ASP A 652 18.86 -31.56 -27.74
N ALA A 653 17.87 -32.17 -27.08
CA ALA A 653 17.57 -31.94 -25.68
C ALA A 653 18.51 -32.73 -24.76
N HIS A 654 19.08 -32.06 -23.77
CA HIS A 654 19.94 -32.67 -22.78
C HIS A 654 19.73 -32.02 -21.41
N VAL A 655 19.51 -32.87 -20.41
CA VAL A 655 19.35 -32.50 -19.00
C VAL A 655 20.67 -32.76 -18.28
N SER A 656 21.20 -31.72 -17.63
CA SER A 656 22.45 -31.74 -16.87
C SER A 656 22.22 -31.65 -15.36
N GLU A 657 20.97 -31.63 -14.91
CA GLU A 657 20.61 -31.66 -13.49
C GLU A 657 20.64 -33.11 -12.99
N HIS A 658 21.25 -33.30 -11.82
CA HIS A 658 21.48 -34.61 -11.18
C HIS A 658 20.92 -34.64 -9.76
#